data_AF-A0A7W0WQ12-F1
#
_entry.id   AF-A0A7W0WQ12-F1
#
_cell.length_a   1.000
_cell.length_b   1.000
_cell.length_c   1.000
_cell.angle_alpha   90.00
_cell.angle_beta   90.00
_cell.angle_gamma   90.00
#
_symmetry.space_group_name_H-M   'P 1'
#
loop_
_entity.id
_entity.type
_entity.pdbx_description
1 polymer ?
#
loop_
_entity_poly.entity_id
_entity_poly.type
_entity_poly.pdbx_seq_one_letter_code
_entity_poly.pdbx_strand_id
1 'polypeptide(L)'
;VGPVVRGLARRFASAERLGIATRLLDVAEILAPGSGVAEEKAVLGAMKEIRDGRIEETVDALTAAKDRAPAEARLAIDERIALLYLAAYRWDEAIKHAEEHLFGAVPPSSAEHNPGSLRSALGVAPPVWVELLGAYGRTGNLDQAARMLSRLEDVCDGREDAAIWVHRGRLMFLALAGRPAAVQALVEPRRARHMSPAARTYWMAVAHEHGGDRAAASAAYTKARTRARGRPRALIDLALERLAKLDSAAPIQLSPIASEVVARIEAAPLPAPIQVERAMQPWATWTITGVLVAVAGAISLFAGSTGDPGILVRSGAMVRGMIDGGEWWRLVSCVFVHVGVVHLAVNSIGMFFLGRVTEELFGTARTFALFGLCGIAGAVASYLASPAGVSAGASGAIFGMLGAVFIELTWHRRKYRAAWKRGMWGGLVVVTLAQLGVGFLYPMIDQWAHGAGLAGGVVFGALLTPSASWSRITLLAGRTLAVLLAALSITAAVLVASRSLSDSFENLETKRHVVSGVAITAPANYVTETGLDDPDSVVLVTVIREPLVAMVPQMTQAIALAVKIGKDRGFDDVTTADDRVIPLPDGWEGTEHLGSFEDPMGTRQHYRILVAGKAFGPTLVMMIVMTPDSVARAAPQFFTNMLASAVPAS
;
A
#
# COMPACT_ATOMS: atom_id res chain seq x y z
N VAL A 1 -0.18 0.84 -7.18
CA VAL A 1 -0.55 1.28 -8.55
C VAL A 1 -2.08 1.36 -8.76
N GLY A 2 -2.87 0.33 -8.38
CA GLY A 2 -4.33 0.32 -8.56
C GLY A 2 -5.11 1.58 -8.13
N PRO A 3 -4.86 2.18 -6.95
CA PRO A 3 -5.56 3.41 -6.53
C PRO A 3 -5.21 4.66 -7.36
N VAL A 4 -3.99 4.74 -7.90
CA VAL A 4 -3.57 5.80 -8.82
C VAL A 4 -4.29 5.62 -10.15
N VAL A 5 -4.31 4.38 -10.67
CA VAL A 5 -5.02 4.02 -11.90
C VAL A 5 -6.53 4.27 -11.77
N ARG A 6 -7.15 3.94 -10.63
CA ARG A 6 -8.56 4.28 -10.34
C ARG A 6 -8.79 5.78 -10.22
N GLY A 7 -7.87 6.52 -9.61
CA GLY A 7 -7.92 7.98 -9.57
C GLY A 7 -7.86 8.60 -10.97
N LEU A 8 -7.01 8.08 -11.86
CA LEU A 8 -6.97 8.44 -13.27
C LEU A 8 -8.24 8.02 -14.01
N ALA A 9 -8.74 6.81 -13.79
CA ALA A 9 -9.98 6.32 -14.39
C ALA A 9 -11.15 7.24 -14.04
N ARG A 10 -11.30 7.65 -12.77
CA ARG A 10 -12.31 8.62 -12.33
C ARG A 10 -12.15 9.99 -12.99
N ARG A 11 -10.90 10.46 -13.18
CA ARG A 11 -10.63 11.72 -13.91
C ARG A 11 -11.05 11.60 -15.39
N PHE A 12 -10.69 10.52 -16.07
CA PHE A 12 -11.08 10.27 -17.45
C PHE A 12 -12.60 10.08 -17.59
N ALA A 13 -13.24 9.41 -16.63
CA ALA A 13 -14.68 9.27 -16.56
C ALA A 13 -15.38 10.63 -16.41
N SER A 14 -14.87 11.50 -15.54
CA SER A 14 -15.38 12.87 -15.36
C SER A 14 -15.21 13.76 -16.60
N ALA A 15 -14.30 13.38 -17.49
CA ALA A 15 -14.09 14.02 -18.80
C ALA A 15 -14.82 13.30 -19.95
N GLU A 16 -15.75 12.39 -19.63
CA GLU A 16 -16.51 11.54 -20.58
C GLU A 16 -15.65 10.69 -21.55
N ARG A 17 -14.38 10.47 -21.20
CA ARG A 17 -13.47 9.55 -21.89
C ARG A 17 -13.68 8.13 -21.35
N LEU A 18 -14.91 7.66 -21.43
CA LEU A 18 -15.39 6.43 -20.78
C LEU A 18 -14.60 5.19 -21.23
N GLY A 19 -14.21 5.08 -22.51
CA GLY A 19 -13.39 3.97 -22.99
C GLY A 19 -11.98 3.92 -22.37
N ILE A 20 -11.36 5.08 -22.12
CA ILE A 20 -10.07 5.16 -21.43
C ILE A 20 -10.26 4.83 -19.94
N ALA A 21 -11.32 5.35 -19.33
CA ALA A 21 -11.65 5.05 -17.94
C ALA A 21 -11.90 3.55 -17.72
N THR A 22 -12.63 2.87 -18.62
CA THR A 22 -12.85 1.41 -18.55
C THR A 22 -11.55 0.64 -18.69
N ARG A 23 -10.70 0.97 -19.66
CA ARG A 23 -9.38 0.31 -19.82
C ARG A 23 -8.48 0.51 -18.60
N LEU A 24 -8.52 1.69 -17.99
CA LEU A 24 -7.79 1.93 -16.74
C LEU A 24 -8.38 1.12 -15.59
N LEU A 25 -9.70 0.95 -15.53
CA LEU A 25 -10.31 0.05 -14.56
C LEU A 25 -9.96 -1.41 -14.81
N ASP A 26 -9.83 -1.88 -16.05
CA ASP A 26 -9.34 -3.24 -16.36
C ASP A 26 -7.94 -3.45 -15.78
N VAL A 27 -7.05 -2.47 -15.99
CA VAL A 27 -5.71 -2.48 -15.39
C VAL A 27 -5.79 -2.44 -13.85
N ALA A 28 -6.70 -1.66 -13.28
CA ALA A 28 -6.88 -1.61 -11.83
C ALA A 28 -7.47 -2.91 -11.24
N GLU A 29 -8.30 -3.63 -12.00
CA GLU A 29 -8.88 -4.92 -11.61
C GLU A 29 -7.80 -6.00 -11.52
N ILE A 30 -6.91 -6.05 -12.51
CA ILE A 30 -5.74 -6.94 -12.52
C ILE A 30 -4.83 -6.64 -11.32
N LEU A 31 -4.63 -5.37 -11.01
CA LEU A 31 -3.72 -4.93 -9.95
C LEU A 31 -4.33 -4.96 -8.54
N ALA A 32 -5.64 -4.99 -8.42
CA ALA A 32 -6.36 -5.00 -7.14
C ALA A 32 -7.74 -5.69 -7.26
N PRO A 33 -7.76 -7.03 -7.40
CA PRO A 33 -8.98 -7.81 -7.50
C PRO A 33 -9.88 -7.60 -6.28
N GLY A 34 -11.20 -7.54 -6.47
CA GLY A 34 -12.16 -7.39 -5.37
C GLY A 34 -12.24 -5.98 -4.74
N SER A 35 -11.55 -4.97 -5.27
CA SER A 35 -11.56 -3.62 -4.70
C SER A 35 -12.80 -2.76 -5.07
N GLY A 36 -13.89 -3.38 -5.57
CA GLY A 36 -15.08 -2.68 -6.08
C GLY A 36 -14.92 -2.14 -7.51
N VAL A 37 -13.95 -2.65 -8.28
CA VAL A 37 -13.72 -2.24 -9.68
C VAL A 37 -14.86 -2.68 -10.59
N ALA A 38 -15.48 -3.83 -10.32
CA ALA A 38 -16.66 -4.30 -11.05
C ALA A 38 -17.83 -3.31 -10.95
N GLU A 39 -18.04 -2.72 -9.77
CA GLU A 39 -19.07 -1.71 -9.53
C GLU A 39 -18.74 -0.41 -10.26
N GLU A 40 -17.48 0.04 -10.23
CA GLU A 40 -17.03 1.21 -11.00
C GLU A 40 -17.16 0.99 -12.52
N LYS A 41 -16.84 -0.21 -13.02
CA LYS A 41 -17.03 -0.59 -14.43
C LYS A 41 -18.50 -0.64 -14.81
N ALA A 42 -19.37 -1.13 -13.93
CA ALA A 42 -20.82 -1.09 -14.15
C ALA A 42 -21.34 0.35 -14.24
N VAL A 43 -20.85 1.26 -13.38
CA VAL A 43 -21.19 2.70 -13.47
C VAL A 43 -20.69 3.31 -14.77
N LEU A 44 -19.45 3.02 -15.20
CA LEU A 44 -18.93 3.51 -16.49
C LEU A 44 -19.68 2.92 -17.69
N GLY A 45 -20.09 1.65 -17.59
CA GLY A 45 -20.95 0.98 -18.56
C GLY A 45 -22.26 1.72 -18.69
N ALA A 46 -22.98 1.93 -17.58
CA ALA A 46 -24.21 2.71 -17.57
C ALA A 46 -24.01 4.12 -18.14
N MET A 47 -22.95 4.85 -17.76
CA MET A 47 -22.64 6.16 -18.34
C MET A 47 -22.40 6.11 -19.85
N LYS A 48 -21.78 5.04 -20.35
CA LYS A 48 -21.51 4.82 -21.77
C LYS A 48 -22.80 4.53 -22.52
N GLU A 49 -23.65 3.68 -21.98
CA GLU A 49 -24.96 3.36 -22.57
C GLU A 49 -25.85 4.61 -22.66
N ILE A 50 -25.91 5.43 -21.60
CA ILE A 50 -26.62 6.71 -21.65
C ILE A 50 -25.99 7.59 -22.76
N ARG A 51 -24.66 7.69 -22.85
CA ARG A 51 -23.97 8.55 -23.86
C ARG A 51 -24.25 8.10 -25.29
N ASP A 52 -24.27 6.80 -25.52
CA ASP A 52 -24.48 6.20 -26.84
C ASP A 52 -25.98 6.20 -27.23
N GLY A 53 -26.88 6.71 -26.36
CA GLY A 53 -28.32 6.81 -26.62
C GLY A 53 -29.09 5.50 -26.43
N ARG A 54 -28.44 4.44 -25.94
CA ARG A 54 -29.01 3.09 -25.78
C ARG A 54 -29.76 2.92 -24.45
N ILE A 55 -30.48 3.96 -24.03
CA ILE A 55 -31.20 3.98 -22.76
C ILE A 55 -32.28 2.89 -22.75
N GLU A 56 -33.10 2.82 -23.81
CA GLU A 56 -34.17 1.82 -23.93
C GLU A 56 -33.63 0.39 -23.91
N GLU A 57 -32.60 0.09 -24.71
CA GLU A 57 -31.95 -1.24 -24.72
C GLU A 57 -31.43 -1.64 -23.33
N THR A 58 -30.91 -0.68 -22.56
CA THR A 58 -30.41 -0.91 -21.20
C THR A 58 -31.56 -1.13 -20.21
N VAL A 59 -32.65 -0.36 -20.34
CA VAL A 59 -33.86 -0.56 -19.52
C VAL A 59 -34.47 -1.93 -19.81
N ASP A 60 -34.56 -2.33 -21.08
CA ASP A 60 -35.07 -3.64 -21.48
C ASP A 60 -34.21 -4.77 -20.90
N ALA A 61 -32.87 -4.64 -20.97
CA ALA A 61 -31.96 -5.61 -20.38
C ALA A 61 -32.07 -5.69 -18.86
N LEU A 62 -32.21 -4.55 -18.16
CA LEU A 62 -32.40 -4.50 -16.72
C LEU A 62 -33.76 -5.08 -16.31
N THR A 63 -34.82 -4.82 -17.09
CA THR A 63 -36.16 -5.36 -16.87
C THR A 63 -36.15 -6.88 -17.05
N ALA A 64 -35.54 -7.39 -18.11
CA ALA A 64 -35.37 -8.83 -18.31
C ALA A 64 -34.46 -9.49 -17.25
N ALA A 65 -33.53 -8.75 -16.65
CA ALA A 65 -32.74 -9.21 -15.52
C ALA A 65 -33.56 -9.25 -14.23
N LYS A 66 -34.42 -8.24 -13.99
CA LYS A 66 -35.34 -8.16 -12.84
C LYS A 66 -36.28 -9.37 -12.80
N ASP A 67 -36.81 -9.79 -13.94
CA ASP A 67 -37.71 -10.95 -14.04
C ASP A 67 -37.06 -12.25 -13.54
N ARG A 68 -35.73 -12.36 -13.73
CA ARG A 68 -34.91 -13.50 -13.31
C ARG A 68 -34.28 -13.34 -11.93
N ALA A 69 -34.37 -12.15 -11.33
CA ALA A 69 -33.71 -11.81 -10.08
C ALA A 69 -34.53 -12.25 -8.85
N PRO A 70 -33.86 -12.65 -7.74
CA PRO A 70 -34.53 -12.88 -6.46
C PRO A 70 -35.20 -11.59 -5.98
N ALA A 71 -36.28 -11.71 -5.19
CA ALA A 71 -37.09 -10.58 -4.73
C ALA A 71 -36.25 -9.47 -4.07
N GLU A 72 -35.19 -9.85 -3.37
CA GLU A 72 -34.26 -8.97 -2.67
C GLU A 72 -33.45 -8.05 -3.59
N ALA A 73 -33.18 -8.50 -4.82
CA ALA A 73 -32.39 -7.77 -5.80
C ALA A 73 -33.25 -6.89 -6.72
N ARG A 74 -34.57 -7.10 -6.77
CA ARG A 74 -35.49 -6.39 -7.68
C ARG A 74 -35.53 -4.88 -7.40
N LEU A 75 -35.64 -4.49 -6.14
CA LEU A 75 -35.62 -3.07 -5.73
C LEU A 75 -34.35 -2.35 -6.19
N ALA A 76 -33.18 -3.01 -6.07
CA ALA A 76 -31.91 -2.43 -6.52
C ALA A 76 -31.83 -2.26 -8.04
N ILE A 77 -32.55 -3.10 -8.80
CA ILE A 77 -32.65 -2.98 -10.26
C ILE A 77 -33.58 -1.81 -10.64
N ASP A 78 -34.74 -1.68 -9.99
CA ASP A 78 -35.66 -0.56 -10.20
C ASP A 78 -35.02 0.80 -9.83
N GLU A 79 -34.25 0.84 -8.73
CA GLU A 79 -33.46 2.02 -8.36
C GLU A 79 -32.45 2.42 -9.46
N ARG A 80 -31.85 1.43 -10.15
CA ARG A 80 -30.92 1.68 -11.26
C ARG A 80 -31.64 2.19 -12.50
N ILE A 81 -32.81 1.65 -12.83
CA ILE A 81 -33.63 2.10 -13.97
C ILE A 81 -34.05 3.57 -13.74
N ALA A 82 -34.56 3.90 -12.56
CA ALA A 82 -34.90 5.28 -12.21
C ALA A 82 -33.70 6.24 -12.35
N LEU A 83 -32.52 5.86 -11.83
CA LEU A 83 -31.30 6.66 -11.97
C LEU A 83 -30.84 6.82 -13.43
N LEU A 84 -31.07 5.81 -14.28
CA LEU A 84 -30.75 5.88 -15.70
C LEU A 84 -31.58 6.98 -16.39
N TYR A 85 -32.90 7.00 -16.15
CA TYR A 85 -33.78 8.05 -16.67
C TYR A 85 -33.41 9.43 -16.12
N LEU A 86 -33.15 9.55 -14.81
CA LEU A 86 -32.72 10.80 -14.17
C LEU A 86 -31.40 11.32 -14.77
N ALA A 87 -30.42 10.45 -14.96
CA ALA A 87 -29.12 10.80 -15.55
C ALA A 87 -29.23 11.17 -17.04
N ALA A 88 -30.28 10.70 -17.73
CA ALA A 88 -30.63 11.07 -19.09
C ALA A 88 -31.47 12.35 -19.20
N TYR A 89 -31.82 12.98 -18.08
CA TYR A 89 -32.73 14.12 -18.01
C TYR A 89 -34.17 13.83 -18.49
N ARG A 90 -34.58 12.55 -18.41
CA ARG A 90 -35.90 12.03 -18.74
C ARG A 90 -36.76 11.96 -17.47
N TRP A 91 -37.18 13.15 -17.03
CA TRP A 91 -37.78 13.34 -15.70
C TRP A 91 -39.14 12.66 -15.57
N ASP A 92 -39.98 12.76 -16.59
CA ASP A 92 -41.33 12.19 -16.58
C ASP A 92 -41.27 10.66 -16.55
N GLU A 93 -40.37 10.04 -17.30
CA GLU A 93 -40.17 8.59 -17.30
C GLU A 93 -39.59 8.08 -15.98
N ALA A 94 -38.67 8.85 -15.36
CA ALA A 94 -38.16 8.53 -14.03
C ALA A 94 -39.26 8.56 -12.96
N ILE A 95 -40.13 9.59 -13.01
CA ILE A 95 -41.27 9.74 -12.09
C ILE A 95 -42.25 8.59 -12.29
N LYS A 96 -42.66 8.33 -13.54
CA LYS A 96 -43.59 7.24 -13.86
C LYS A 96 -43.05 5.89 -13.37
N HIS A 97 -41.79 5.58 -13.66
CA HIS A 97 -41.17 4.34 -13.21
C HIS A 97 -41.12 4.25 -11.67
N ALA A 98 -40.81 5.35 -10.98
CA ALA A 98 -40.77 5.39 -9.52
C ALA A 98 -42.16 5.19 -8.89
N GLU A 99 -43.20 5.80 -9.44
CA GLU A 99 -44.59 5.62 -8.98
C GLU A 99 -45.08 4.17 -9.18
N GLU A 100 -44.69 3.54 -10.28
CA GLU A 100 -45.08 2.15 -10.59
C GLU A 100 -44.30 1.11 -9.77
N HIS A 101 -43.02 1.35 -9.47
CA HIS A 101 -42.11 0.30 -9.00
C HIS A 101 -41.36 0.60 -7.70
N LEU A 102 -41.25 1.87 -7.29
CA LEU A 102 -40.46 2.26 -6.11
C LEU A 102 -41.33 2.70 -4.94
N PHE A 103 -42.28 3.60 -5.17
CA PHE A 103 -43.15 4.13 -4.12
C PHE A 103 -44.22 3.09 -3.74
N GLY A 104 -44.01 2.41 -2.62
CA GLY A 104 -44.92 1.36 -2.12
C GLY A 104 -44.36 -0.06 -2.24
N ALA A 105 -43.17 -0.24 -2.83
CA ALA A 105 -42.47 -1.52 -2.80
C ALA A 105 -42.12 -1.90 -1.35
N VAL A 106 -42.48 -3.13 -0.95
CA VAL A 106 -42.12 -3.67 0.36
C VAL A 106 -40.61 -3.98 0.34
N PRO A 107 -39.79 -3.36 1.21
CA PRO A 107 -38.39 -3.73 1.32
C PRO A 107 -38.28 -5.22 1.68
N PRO A 108 -37.38 -6.00 1.06
CA PRO A 108 -37.28 -7.44 1.32
C PRO A 108 -37.11 -7.74 2.81
N SER A 109 -37.88 -8.72 3.31
CA SER A 109 -37.98 -9.11 4.72
C SER A 109 -36.89 -10.08 5.20
N SER A 110 -35.98 -10.50 4.33
CA SER A 110 -34.91 -11.45 4.66
C SER A 110 -33.69 -10.74 5.27
N ALA A 111 -33.17 -11.37 6.32
CA ALA A 111 -32.12 -10.89 7.21
C ALA A 111 -30.91 -10.29 6.46
N GLU A 112 -30.47 -9.10 6.93
CA GLU A 112 -29.14 -8.44 6.72
C GLU A 112 -29.15 -7.00 6.19
N HIS A 113 -30.30 -6.40 5.86
CA HIS A 113 -30.33 -4.95 5.63
C HIS A 113 -30.52 -4.21 6.96
N ASN A 114 -29.47 -3.51 7.43
CA ASN A 114 -29.43 -2.71 8.65
C ASN A 114 -30.75 -1.94 8.86
N PRO A 115 -31.66 -2.34 9.78
CA PRO A 115 -33.01 -1.78 9.88
C PRO A 115 -32.99 -0.27 10.18
N GLY A 116 -31.90 0.22 10.76
CA GLY A 116 -31.63 1.64 10.96
C GLY A 116 -30.99 2.38 9.77
N SER A 117 -30.87 1.80 8.58
CA SER A 117 -30.27 2.49 7.42
C SER A 117 -31.20 3.56 6.83
N LEU A 118 -30.63 4.57 6.15
CA LEU A 118 -31.43 5.58 5.45
C LEU A 118 -32.26 4.96 4.30
N ARG A 119 -31.71 3.97 3.59
CA ARG A 119 -32.41 3.27 2.51
C ARG A 119 -33.66 2.54 3.01
N SER A 120 -33.56 1.85 4.15
CA SER A 120 -34.71 1.16 4.75
C SER A 120 -35.79 2.13 5.22
N ALA A 121 -35.42 3.29 5.77
CA ALA A 121 -36.38 4.29 6.24
C ALA A 121 -37.09 5.06 5.10
N LEU A 122 -36.37 5.35 4.00
CA LEU A 122 -36.95 5.99 2.81
C LEU A 122 -37.68 5.01 1.90
N GLY A 123 -37.39 3.71 2.00
CA GLY A 123 -37.88 2.67 1.09
C GLY A 123 -37.08 2.56 -0.22
N VAL A 124 -36.20 3.52 -0.48
CA VAL A 124 -35.28 3.55 -1.63
C VAL A 124 -33.96 4.20 -1.23
N ALA A 125 -32.93 4.01 -2.05
CA ALA A 125 -31.63 4.60 -1.81
C ALA A 125 -31.70 6.15 -1.77
N PRO A 126 -31.07 6.82 -0.79
CA PRO A 126 -31.09 8.29 -0.67
C PRO A 126 -30.72 9.09 -1.93
N PRO A 127 -29.75 8.67 -2.77
CA PRO A 127 -29.47 9.36 -4.03
C PRO A 127 -30.68 9.38 -4.97
N VAL A 128 -31.42 8.27 -5.06
CA VAL A 128 -32.61 8.14 -5.91
C VAL A 128 -33.72 9.06 -5.41
N TRP A 129 -33.95 9.06 -4.09
CA TRP A 129 -34.96 9.92 -3.46
C TRP A 129 -34.73 11.40 -3.74
N VAL A 130 -33.50 11.88 -3.56
CA VAL A 130 -33.13 13.28 -3.75
C VAL A 130 -33.23 13.70 -5.21
N GLU A 131 -32.82 12.84 -6.15
CA GLU A 131 -32.93 13.15 -7.58
C GLU A 131 -34.39 13.11 -8.07
N LEU A 132 -35.23 12.19 -7.57
CA LEU A 132 -36.67 12.17 -7.84
C LEU A 132 -37.39 13.41 -7.30
N LEU A 133 -37.06 13.86 -6.08
CA LEU A 133 -37.53 15.15 -5.55
C LEU A 133 -37.21 16.29 -6.54
N GLY A 134 -35.99 16.29 -7.07
CA GLY A 134 -35.58 17.23 -8.11
C GLY A 134 -36.30 17.08 -9.45
N ALA A 135 -36.72 15.87 -9.81
CA ALA A 135 -37.51 15.60 -11.01
C ALA A 135 -38.92 16.18 -10.87
N TYR A 136 -39.61 15.88 -9.77
CA TYR A 136 -40.94 16.45 -9.47
C TYR A 136 -40.95 17.98 -9.48
N GLY A 137 -39.93 18.61 -8.88
CA GLY A 137 -39.84 20.07 -8.91
C GLY A 137 -39.58 20.64 -10.32
N ARG A 138 -38.84 19.93 -11.19
CA ARG A 138 -38.60 20.35 -12.58
C ARG A 138 -39.80 20.18 -13.49
N THR A 139 -40.66 19.19 -13.22
CA THR A 139 -41.91 18.97 -13.95
C THR A 139 -43.06 19.83 -13.40
N GLY A 140 -42.79 20.68 -12.39
CA GLY A 140 -43.73 21.65 -11.83
C GLY A 140 -44.53 21.16 -10.62
N ASN A 141 -44.36 19.91 -10.20
CA ASN A 141 -45.03 19.35 -9.02
C ASN A 141 -44.26 19.64 -7.74
N LEU A 142 -44.22 20.93 -7.36
CA LEU A 142 -43.53 21.39 -6.14
C LEU A 142 -44.16 20.85 -4.85
N ASP A 143 -45.45 20.54 -4.85
CA ASP A 143 -46.14 19.96 -3.68
C ASP A 143 -45.61 18.59 -3.33
N GLN A 144 -45.40 17.74 -4.34
CA GLN A 144 -44.81 16.43 -4.14
C GLN A 144 -43.35 16.54 -3.72
N ALA A 145 -42.58 17.45 -4.34
CA ALA A 145 -41.21 17.72 -3.94
C ALA A 145 -41.12 18.20 -2.47
N ALA A 146 -42.05 19.05 -2.03
CA ALA A 146 -42.14 19.55 -0.65
C ALA A 146 -42.45 18.42 0.36
N ARG A 147 -43.36 17.50 0.01
CA ARG A 147 -43.65 16.31 0.82
C ARG A 147 -42.46 15.36 0.91
N MET A 148 -41.78 15.11 -0.22
CA MET A 148 -40.57 14.29 -0.26
C MET A 148 -39.42 14.90 0.54
N LEU A 149 -39.28 16.23 0.52
CA LEU A 149 -38.27 16.93 1.31
C LEU A 149 -38.56 16.82 2.81
N SER A 150 -39.81 17.06 3.22
CA SER A 150 -40.20 16.96 4.63
C SER A 150 -39.94 15.55 5.17
N ARG A 151 -40.34 14.51 4.43
CA ARG A 151 -40.03 13.12 4.79
C ARG A 151 -38.52 12.83 4.84
N LEU A 152 -37.75 13.40 3.93
CA LEU A 152 -36.29 13.27 3.96
C LEU A 152 -35.72 13.88 5.24
N GLU A 153 -36.14 15.08 5.61
CA GLU A 153 -35.72 15.77 6.84
C GLU A 153 -36.08 14.96 8.09
N ASP A 154 -37.33 14.46 8.17
CA ASP A 154 -37.80 13.67 9.31
C ASP A 154 -37.01 12.37 9.48
N VAL A 155 -36.74 11.65 8.38
CA VAL A 155 -35.96 10.40 8.41
C VAL A 155 -34.49 10.66 8.77
N CYS A 156 -33.97 11.82 8.37
CA CYS A 156 -32.58 12.20 8.56
C CYS A 156 -32.31 12.89 9.91
N ASP A 157 -33.35 13.20 10.69
CA ASP A 157 -33.20 13.92 11.96
C ASP A 157 -32.33 13.12 12.95
N GLY A 158 -31.42 13.83 13.62
CA GLY A 158 -30.43 13.24 14.53
C GLY A 158 -29.36 12.34 13.89
N ARG A 159 -29.25 12.27 12.56
CA ARG A 159 -28.30 11.38 11.85
C ARG A 159 -27.12 12.13 11.22
N GLU A 160 -25.90 11.78 11.64
CA GLU A 160 -24.67 12.39 11.10
C GLU A 160 -24.39 11.98 9.64
N ASP A 161 -24.76 10.76 9.23
CA ASP A 161 -24.53 10.23 7.88
C ASP A 161 -25.50 10.78 6.82
N ALA A 162 -26.46 11.62 7.24
CA ALA A 162 -27.55 12.09 6.41
C ALA A 162 -27.40 13.53 5.90
N ALA A 163 -26.45 14.30 6.46
CA ALA A 163 -26.32 15.75 6.22
C ALA A 163 -26.16 16.12 4.74
N ILE A 164 -25.47 15.30 3.95
CA ILE A 164 -25.29 15.53 2.51
C ILE A 164 -26.61 15.40 1.74
N TRP A 165 -27.49 14.49 2.13
CA TRP A 165 -28.75 14.25 1.44
C TRP A 165 -29.76 15.36 1.73
N VAL A 166 -29.87 15.76 3.00
CA VAL A 166 -30.72 16.90 3.41
C VAL A 166 -30.26 18.19 2.73
N HIS A 167 -28.95 18.45 2.69
CA HIS A 167 -28.42 19.62 2.01
C HIS A 167 -28.76 19.65 0.53
N ARG A 168 -28.58 18.52 -0.19
CA ARG A 168 -28.95 18.42 -1.60
C ARG A 168 -30.45 18.59 -1.80
N GLY A 169 -31.29 17.93 -1.01
CA GLY A 169 -32.74 18.05 -1.09
C GLY A 169 -33.22 19.50 -0.90
N ARG A 170 -32.75 20.18 0.16
CA ARG A 170 -33.05 21.60 0.41
C ARG A 170 -32.59 22.50 -0.73
N LEU A 171 -31.36 22.29 -1.21
CA LEU A 171 -30.80 23.09 -2.31
C LEU A 171 -31.66 22.98 -3.58
N MET A 172 -32.00 21.76 -3.97
CA MET A 172 -32.79 21.50 -5.18
C MET A 172 -34.19 22.10 -5.07
N PHE A 173 -34.85 21.86 -3.94
CA PHE A 173 -36.20 22.38 -3.68
C PHE A 173 -36.23 23.92 -3.67
N LEU A 174 -35.34 24.56 -2.91
CA LEU A 174 -35.30 26.03 -2.83
C LEU A 174 -34.95 26.69 -4.16
N ALA A 175 -34.09 26.07 -4.97
CA ALA A 175 -33.80 26.56 -6.31
C ALA A 175 -35.03 26.46 -7.22
N LEU A 176 -35.73 25.33 -7.22
CA LEU A 176 -36.94 25.13 -8.02
C LEU A 176 -38.14 25.96 -7.50
N ALA A 177 -38.13 26.34 -6.22
CA ALA A 177 -39.08 27.25 -5.59
C ALA A 177 -38.74 28.75 -5.78
N GLY A 178 -37.67 29.07 -6.53
CA GLY A 178 -37.31 30.45 -6.86
C GLY A 178 -36.76 31.27 -5.68
N ARG A 179 -35.96 30.66 -4.79
CA ARG A 179 -35.41 31.31 -3.58
C ARG A 179 -33.88 31.56 -3.68
N PRO A 180 -33.43 32.57 -4.46
CA PRO A 180 -32.00 32.78 -4.73
C PRO A 180 -31.18 33.10 -3.46
N ALA A 181 -31.74 33.84 -2.50
CA ALA A 181 -31.04 34.17 -1.26
C ALA A 181 -30.77 32.92 -0.40
N ALA A 182 -31.76 32.04 -0.24
CA ALA A 182 -31.62 30.78 0.48
C ALA A 182 -30.65 29.83 -0.22
N VAL A 183 -30.71 29.74 -1.55
CA VAL A 183 -29.78 28.95 -2.36
C VAL A 183 -28.35 29.48 -2.23
N GLN A 184 -28.14 30.80 -2.25
CA GLN A 184 -26.82 31.42 -2.08
C GLN A 184 -26.17 31.01 -0.76
N ALA A 185 -26.95 30.99 0.32
CA ALA A 185 -26.46 30.58 1.64
C ALA A 185 -26.06 29.10 1.67
N LEU A 186 -26.77 28.23 0.95
CA LEU A 186 -26.43 26.81 0.85
C LEU A 186 -25.21 26.54 -0.03
N VAL A 187 -25.05 27.26 -1.14
CA VAL A 187 -23.93 27.05 -2.08
C VAL A 187 -22.66 27.83 -1.72
N GLU A 188 -22.62 28.49 -0.57
CA GLU A 188 -21.45 29.24 -0.13
C GLU A 188 -20.18 28.34 -0.13
N PRO A 189 -19.02 28.79 -0.65
CA PRO A 189 -17.82 27.95 -0.78
C PRO A 189 -17.35 27.25 0.49
N ARG A 190 -17.62 27.82 1.66
CA ARG A 190 -17.24 27.22 2.94
C ARG A 190 -18.16 26.05 3.33
N ARG A 191 -19.44 26.07 2.91
CA ARG A 191 -20.45 25.06 3.25
C ARG A 191 -20.60 23.98 2.19
N ALA A 192 -20.57 24.36 0.92
CA ALA A 192 -20.75 23.46 -0.22
C ALA A 192 -19.43 23.02 -0.88
N ARG A 193 -18.41 22.67 -0.08
CA ARG A 193 -17.10 22.19 -0.59
C ARG A 193 -17.19 20.91 -1.40
N HIS A 194 -18.20 20.09 -1.15
CA HIS A 194 -18.50 18.86 -1.88
C HIS A 194 -19.03 19.14 -3.31
N MET A 195 -19.43 20.38 -3.62
CA MET A 195 -19.95 20.76 -4.92
C MET A 195 -18.89 21.44 -5.79
N SER A 196 -18.89 21.12 -7.08
CA SER A 196 -18.05 21.83 -8.06
C SER A 196 -18.48 23.31 -8.18
N PRO A 197 -17.57 24.22 -8.54
CA PRO A 197 -17.93 25.61 -8.83
C PRO A 197 -19.01 25.74 -9.91
N ALA A 198 -19.01 24.84 -10.90
CA ALA A 198 -20.04 24.79 -11.95
C ALA A 198 -21.41 24.45 -11.36
N ALA A 199 -21.51 23.40 -10.53
CA ALA A 199 -22.77 22.98 -9.90
C ALA A 199 -23.36 24.06 -9.00
N ARG A 200 -22.52 24.72 -8.18
CA ARG A 200 -22.97 25.84 -7.32
C ARG A 200 -23.55 26.99 -8.14
N THR A 201 -22.89 27.33 -9.24
CA THR A 201 -23.36 28.41 -10.14
C THR A 201 -24.62 27.98 -10.90
N TYR A 202 -24.72 26.71 -11.30
CA TYR A 202 -25.91 26.17 -11.95
C TYR A 202 -27.15 26.26 -11.05
N TRP A 203 -27.06 25.83 -9.79
CA TRP A 203 -28.20 25.89 -8.88
C TRP A 203 -28.62 27.32 -8.53
N MET A 204 -27.68 28.28 -8.50
CA MET A 204 -28.04 29.71 -8.45
C MET A 204 -28.81 30.14 -9.69
N ALA A 205 -28.41 29.68 -10.88
CA ALA A 205 -29.11 30.01 -12.13
C ALA A 205 -30.55 29.49 -12.13
N VAL A 206 -30.76 28.24 -11.68
CA VAL A 206 -32.10 27.66 -11.50
C VAL A 206 -32.94 28.50 -10.53
N ALA A 207 -32.35 28.95 -9.42
CA ALA A 207 -33.06 29.79 -8.44
C ALA A 207 -33.49 31.15 -9.00
N HIS A 208 -32.64 31.79 -9.80
CA HIS A 208 -32.99 33.05 -10.47
C HIS A 208 -34.04 32.83 -11.57
N GLU A 209 -33.96 31.73 -12.32
CA GLU A 209 -34.92 31.39 -13.37
C GLU A 209 -36.33 31.22 -12.78
N HIS A 210 -36.48 30.38 -11.76
CA HIS A 210 -37.77 30.17 -11.10
C HIS A 210 -38.21 31.38 -10.25
N GLY A 211 -37.28 32.24 -9.84
CA GLY A 211 -37.56 33.51 -9.17
C GLY A 211 -37.97 34.65 -10.11
N GLY A 212 -37.99 34.42 -11.42
CA GLY A 212 -38.40 35.42 -12.42
C GLY A 212 -37.30 36.40 -12.86
N ASP A 213 -36.06 36.25 -12.37
CA ASP A 213 -34.92 37.10 -12.77
C ASP A 213 -34.16 36.47 -13.93
N ARG A 214 -34.68 36.68 -15.14
CA ARG A 214 -34.12 36.15 -16.39
C ARG A 214 -32.67 36.60 -16.62
N ALA A 215 -32.34 37.85 -16.29
CA ALA A 215 -31.02 38.40 -16.54
C ALA A 215 -29.97 37.73 -15.65
N ALA A 216 -30.25 37.61 -14.35
CA ALA A 216 -29.37 36.92 -13.42
C ALA A 216 -29.27 35.42 -13.73
N ALA A 217 -30.38 34.78 -14.11
CA ALA A 217 -30.40 33.37 -14.52
C ALA A 217 -29.49 33.14 -15.74
N SER A 218 -29.63 33.93 -16.80
CA SER A 218 -28.82 33.83 -18.01
C SER A 218 -27.33 34.04 -17.74
N ALA A 219 -26.98 35.05 -16.93
CA ALA A 219 -25.60 35.31 -16.52
C ALA A 219 -25.00 34.14 -15.71
N ALA A 220 -25.77 33.59 -14.76
CA ALA A 220 -25.35 32.46 -13.94
C ALA A 220 -25.20 31.17 -14.76
N TYR A 221 -26.15 30.86 -15.66
CA TYR A 221 -26.04 29.72 -16.57
C TYR A 221 -24.82 29.84 -17.48
N THR A 222 -24.59 31.01 -18.08
CA THR A 222 -23.41 31.28 -18.91
C THR A 222 -22.12 31.07 -18.12
N LYS A 223 -22.07 31.53 -16.86
CA LYS A 223 -20.91 31.32 -15.97
C LYS A 223 -20.73 29.85 -15.60
N ALA A 224 -21.80 29.09 -15.35
CA ALA A 224 -21.75 27.65 -15.08
C ALA A 224 -21.24 26.88 -16.31
N ARG A 225 -21.71 27.25 -17.50
CA ARG A 225 -21.35 26.65 -18.80
C ARG A 225 -19.85 26.68 -19.07
N THR A 226 -19.15 27.77 -18.72
CA THR A 226 -17.69 27.88 -18.92
C THR A 226 -16.90 26.78 -18.19
N ARG A 227 -17.41 26.36 -17.03
CA ARG A 227 -16.78 25.37 -16.13
C ARG A 227 -17.37 23.97 -16.26
N ALA A 228 -18.50 23.80 -16.95
CA ALA A 228 -19.11 22.52 -17.22
C ALA A 228 -18.53 21.86 -18.49
N ARG A 229 -18.55 20.52 -18.51
CA ARG A 229 -18.17 19.65 -19.63
C ARG A 229 -19.19 18.51 -19.74
N GLY A 230 -19.29 17.89 -20.91
CA GLY A 230 -20.16 16.74 -21.13
C GLY A 230 -21.65 17.04 -20.93
N ARG A 231 -22.40 16.07 -20.45
CA ARG A 231 -23.84 16.16 -20.16
C ARG A 231 -24.27 17.34 -19.29
N PRO A 232 -23.58 17.70 -18.19
CA PRO A 232 -23.93 18.89 -17.42
C PRO A 232 -23.91 20.17 -18.27
N ARG A 233 -23.01 20.25 -19.26
CA ARG A 233 -22.99 21.39 -20.19
C ARG A 233 -24.19 21.37 -21.14
N ALA A 234 -24.55 20.21 -21.68
CA ALA A 234 -25.72 20.06 -22.53
C ALA A 234 -27.02 20.45 -21.79
N LEU A 235 -27.14 20.11 -20.50
CA LEU A 235 -28.28 20.54 -19.67
C LEU A 235 -28.34 22.06 -19.53
N ILE A 236 -27.19 22.71 -19.33
CA ILE A 236 -27.09 24.17 -19.24
C ILE A 236 -27.42 24.82 -20.59
N ASP A 237 -26.95 24.24 -21.69
CA ASP A 237 -27.24 24.73 -23.04
C ASP A 237 -28.76 24.67 -23.31
N LEU A 238 -29.42 23.54 -22.97
CA LEU A 238 -30.87 23.40 -23.07
C LEU A 238 -31.64 24.38 -22.17
N ALA A 239 -31.12 24.70 -20.98
CA ALA A 239 -31.71 25.71 -20.10
C ALA A 239 -31.58 27.13 -20.70
N LEU A 240 -30.41 27.48 -21.26
CA LEU A 240 -30.20 28.75 -21.94
C LEU A 240 -31.10 28.91 -23.18
N GLU A 241 -31.27 27.86 -23.97
CA GLU A 241 -32.18 27.85 -25.13
C GLU A 241 -33.63 28.05 -24.72
N ARG A 242 -34.09 27.38 -23.65
CA ARG A 242 -35.42 27.59 -23.08
C ARG A 242 -35.60 29.02 -22.57
N LEU A 243 -34.64 29.52 -21.81
CA LEU A 243 -34.65 30.88 -21.28
C LEU A 243 -34.63 31.95 -22.38
N ALA A 244 -34.02 31.67 -23.54
CA ALA A 244 -34.03 32.55 -24.71
C ALA A 244 -35.42 32.68 -25.36
N LYS A 245 -36.25 31.62 -25.30
CA LYS A 245 -37.59 31.57 -25.91
C LYS A 245 -38.70 32.18 -25.07
N LEU A 246 -38.47 32.48 -23.79
CA LEU A 246 -39.46 33.06 -22.89
C LEU A 246 -39.50 34.59 -23.05
N ASP A 247 -40.68 35.17 -23.28
CA ASP A 247 -40.86 36.63 -23.40
C ASP A 247 -40.78 37.35 -22.03
N SER A 248 -41.31 36.71 -20.98
CA SER A 248 -41.17 37.16 -19.58
C SER A 248 -41.05 35.95 -18.65
N ALA A 249 -40.35 36.11 -17.53
CA ALA A 249 -40.24 35.10 -16.48
C ALA A 249 -41.03 35.57 -15.27
N ALA A 250 -42.29 35.15 -15.16
CA ALA A 250 -43.04 35.36 -13.93
C ALA A 250 -42.43 34.48 -12.82
N PRO A 251 -42.29 35.00 -11.59
CA PRO A 251 -41.86 34.18 -10.47
C PRO A 251 -42.86 33.03 -10.24
N ILE A 252 -42.34 31.87 -9.86
CA ILE A 252 -43.17 30.70 -9.60
C ILE A 252 -44.15 30.99 -8.45
N GLN A 253 -45.42 30.67 -8.66
CA GLN A 253 -46.42 30.76 -7.60
C GLN A 253 -46.38 29.49 -6.75
N LEU A 254 -46.07 29.64 -5.48
CA LEU A 254 -46.00 28.52 -4.54
C LEU A 254 -47.38 28.22 -3.97
N SER A 255 -47.71 26.93 -3.90
CA SER A 255 -48.86 26.45 -3.13
C SER A 255 -48.66 26.72 -1.62
N PRO A 256 -49.72 26.58 -0.79
CA PRO A 256 -49.58 26.64 0.66
C PRO A 256 -48.56 25.63 1.21
N ILE A 257 -48.55 24.39 0.69
CA ILE A 257 -47.64 23.32 1.14
C ILE A 257 -46.19 23.69 0.82
N ALA A 258 -45.91 24.12 -0.41
CA ALA A 258 -44.56 24.49 -0.80
C ALA A 258 -44.08 25.75 -0.05
N SER A 259 -44.98 26.72 0.16
CA SER A 259 -44.69 27.95 0.91
C SER A 259 -44.33 27.67 2.37
N GLU A 260 -45.04 26.74 3.02
CA GLU A 260 -44.76 26.34 4.40
C GLU A 260 -43.36 25.71 4.53
N VAL A 261 -43.01 24.79 3.62
CA VAL A 261 -41.68 24.16 3.62
C VAL A 261 -40.57 25.17 3.37
N VAL A 262 -40.76 26.11 2.43
CA VAL A 262 -39.81 27.21 2.20
C VAL A 262 -39.63 28.03 3.47
N ALA A 263 -40.72 28.50 4.08
CA ALA A 263 -40.67 29.34 5.28
C ALA A 263 -39.97 28.63 6.44
N ARG A 264 -40.24 27.33 6.62
CA ARG A 264 -39.58 26.49 7.63
C ARG A 264 -38.06 26.43 7.41
N ILE A 265 -37.62 26.23 6.16
CA ILE A 265 -36.18 26.11 5.85
C ILE A 265 -35.48 27.47 5.98
N GLU A 266 -36.11 28.56 5.55
CA GLU A 266 -35.54 29.92 5.63
C GLU A 266 -35.48 30.44 7.07
N ALA A 267 -36.43 30.04 7.94
CA ALA A 267 -36.42 30.36 9.35
C ALA A 267 -35.41 29.52 10.16
N ALA A 268 -35.02 28.35 9.66
CA ALA A 268 -34.09 27.47 10.34
C ALA A 268 -32.63 27.99 10.28
N PRO A 269 -31.81 27.74 11.31
CA PRO A 269 -30.39 28.04 11.24
C PRO A 269 -29.71 27.33 10.06
N LEU A 270 -28.74 28.00 9.45
CA LEU A 270 -27.99 27.42 8.33
C LEU A 270 -27.27 26.12 8.77
N PRO A 271 -27.41 25.03 8.01
CA PRO A 271 -26.82 23.74 8.37
C PRO A 271 -25.29 23.83 8.43
N ALA A 272 -24.68 23.07 9.34
CA ALA A 272 -23.23 23.01 9.47
C ALA A 272 -22.56 22.65 8.11
N PRO A 273 -21.34 23.15 7.84
CA PRO A 273 -20.60 22.77 6.64
C PRO A 273 -20.47 21.25 6.49
N ILE A 274 -20.76 20.72 5.30
CA ILE A 274 -20.57 19.29 5.04
C ILE A 274 -19.08 18.97 5.07
N GLN A 275 -18.69 18.16 6.05
CA GLN A 275 -17.34 17.65 6.16
C GLN A 275 -17.15 16.56 5.10
N VAL A 276 -16.44 16.89 4.02
CA VAL A 276 -15.89 15.88 3.13
C VAL A 276 -14.61 15.40 3.78
N GLU A 277 -14.59 14.17 4.29
CA GLU A 277 -13.35 13.52 4.68
C GLU A 277 -12.42 13.51 3.46
N ARG A 278 -11.41 14.39 3.46
CA ARG A 278 -10.34 14.29 2.47
C ARG A 278 -9.61 13.00 2.80
N ALA A 279 -9.63 12.04 1.88
CA ALA A 279 -8.75 10.88 1.96
C ALA A 279 -7.32 11.40 2.18
N MET A 280 -6.75 11.08 3.35
CA MET A 280 -5.38 11.48 3.65
C MET A 280 -4.48 10.85 2.59
N GLN A 281 -3.61 11.66 2.00
CA GLN A 281 -2.60 11.12 1.09
C GLN A 281 -1.58 10.35 1.96
N PRO A 282 -1.29 9.09 1.65
CA PRO A 282 -0.43 8.25 2.48
C PRO A 282 1.05 8.54 2.18
N TRP A 283 1.51 9.72 2.60
CA TRP A 283 2.85 10.24 2.31
C TRP A 283 3.94 9.35 2.88
N ALA A 284 3.83 8.90 4.13
CA ALA A 284 4.85 8.03 4.73
C ALA A 284 4.96 6.72 3.94
N THR A 285 3.81 6.15 3.58
CA THR A 285 3.77 4.93 2.77
C THR A 285 4.49 5.11 1.44
N TRP A 286 4.17 6.17 0.71
CA TRP A 286 4.80 6.45 -0.59
C TRP A 286 6.29 6.75 -0.45
N THR A 287 6.69 7.52 0.55
CA THR A 287 8.10 7.86 0.78
C THR A 287 8.90 6.61 1.13
N ILE A 288 8.43 5.79 2.08
CA ILE A 288 9.14 4.57 2.46
C ILE A 288 9.24 3.61 1.28
N THR A 289 8.13 3.30 0.60
CA THR A 289 8.18 2.43 -0.60
C THR A 289 9.11 3.00 -1.68
N GLY A 290 9.06 4.31 -1.91
CA GLY A 290 9.96 4.99 -2.84
C GLY A 290 11.43 4.85 -2.46
N VAL A 291 11.76 4.99 -1.18
CA VAL A 291 13.13 4.80 -0.66
C VAL A 291 13.58 3.35 -0.83
N LEU A 292 12.74 2.35 -0.50
CA LEU A 292 13.09 0.94 -0.68
C LEU A 292 13.44 0.62 -2.14
N VAL A 293 12.62 1.10 -3.07
CA VAL A 293 12.84 0.90 -4.51
C VAL A 293 14.07 1.68 -4.99
N ALA A 294 14.26 2.92 -4.52
CA ALA A 294 15.40 3.74 -4.91
C ALA A 294 16.73 3.17 -4.41
N VAL A 295 16.78 2.66 -3.17
CA VAL A 295 17.97 2.01 -2.60
C VAL A 295 18.30 0.75 -3.40
N ALA A 296 17.32 -0.13 -3.63
CA ALA A 296 17.54 -1.33 -4.42
C ALA A 296 18.00 -1.01 -5.86
N GLY A 297 17.37 -0.02 -6.51
CA GLY A 297 17.77 0.44 -7.84
C GLY A 297 19.19 1.01 -7.87
N ALA A 298 19.57 1.80 -6.86
CA ALA A 298 20.93 2.32 -6.74
C ALA A 298 21.96 1.20 -6.58
N ILE A 299 21.69 0.20 -5.74
CA ILE A 299 22.57 -0.96 -5.58
C ILE A 299 22.69 -1.72 -6.90
N SER A 300 21.58 -2.01 -7.58
CA SER A 300 21.61 -2.70 -8.88
C SER A 300 22.36 -1.94 -9.97
N LEU A 301 22.30 -0.61 -9.98
CA LEU A 301 22.96 0.23 -10.98
C LEU A 301 24.47 0.42 -10.71
N PHE A 302 24.87 0.54 -9.44
CA PHE A 302 26.22 0.95 -9.06
C PHE A 302 27.07 -0.14 -8.39
N ALA A 303 26.46 -1.22 -7.90
CA ALA A 303 27.15 -2.30 -7.19
C ALA A 303 26.99 -3.66 -7.87
N GLY A 304 25.79 -3.97 -8.39
CA GLY A 304 25.49 -5.24 -9.03
C GLY A 304 24.23 -5.91 -8.46
N SER A 305 24.05 -7.20 -8.75
CA SER A 305 22.88 -7.96 -8.31
C SER A 305 22.83 -8.10 -6.79
N THR A 306 21.70 -7.79 -6.16
CA THR A 306 21.48 -8.02 -4.72
C THR A 306 21.16 -9.47 -4.38
N GLY A 307 21.18 -10.38 -5.36
CA GLY A 307 21.24 -11.82 -5.09
C GLY A 307 22.66 -12.33 -4.88
N ASP A 308 23.69 -11.53 -5.20
CA ASP A 308 25.06 -11.84 -4.83
C ASP A 308 25.29 -11.50 -3.34
N PRO A 309 25.71 -12.46 -2.50
CA PRO A 309 25.88 -12.22 -1.07
C PRO A 309 26.94 -11.15 -0.74
N GLY A 310 28.04 -11.07 -1.49
CA GLY A 310 29.07 -10.04 -1.24
C GLY A 310 28.58 -8.64 -1.58
N ILE A 311 27.80 -8.48 -2.66
CA ILE A 311 27.13 -7.21 -2.97
C ILE A 311 26.12 -6.84 -1.89
N LEU A 312 25.36 -7.82 -1.40
CA LEU A 312 24.38 -7.64 -0.34
C LEU A 312 25.04 -7.18 0.97
N VAL A 313 26.12 -7.85 1.40
CA VAL A 313 26.92 -7.49 2.58
C VAL A 313 27.57 -6.12 2.41
N ARG A 314 28.20 -5.83 1.26
CA ARG A 314 28.76 -4.50 0.95
C ARG A 314 27.70 -3.40 1.02
N SER A 315 26.46 -3.70 0.65
CA SER A 315 25.36 -2.73 0.64
C SER A 315 24.75 -2.48 2.02
N GLY A 316 25.27 -3.12 3.07
CA GLY A 316 24.83 -2.91 4.44
C GLY A 316 23.78 -3.89 4.93
N ALA A 317 23.72 -5.09 4.35
CA ALA A 317 22.98 -6.19 4.97
C ALA A 317 23.60 -6.58 6.33
N MET A 318 22.80 -7.24 7.14
CA MET A 318 23.17 -7.63 8.49
C MET A 318 24.09 -8.85 8.46
N VAL A 319 25.27 -8.70 9.06
CA VAL A 319 26.25 -9.77 9.33
C VAL A 319 26.73 -9.60 10.77
N ARG A 320 26.64 -10.66 11.57
CA ARG A 320 26.87 -10.65 13.01
C ARG A 320 28.28 -10.27 13.37
N GLY A 321 29.27 -10.94 12.76
CA GLY A 321 30.68 -10.67 13.04
C GLY A 321 31.06 -9.21 12.78
N MET A 322 30.46 -8.59 11.74
CA MET A 322 30.69 -7.18 11.43
C MET A 322 30.02 -6.24 12.43
N ILE A 323 28.84 -6.61 12.95
CA ILE A 323 28.19 -5.86 14.05
C ILE A 323 29.03 -5.94 15.33
N ASP A 324 29.54 -7.12 15.67
CA ASP A 324 30.43 -7.34 16.81
C ASP A 324 31.72 -6.51 16.67
N GLY A 325 32.23 -6.37 15.43
CA GLY A 325 33.32 -5.48 15.05
C GLY A 325 32.99 -3.97 15.04
N GLY A 326 31.80 -3.57 15.47
CA GLY A 326 31.40 -2.17 15.64
C GLY A 326 30.55 -1.59 14.51
N GLU A 327 30.15 -2.37 13.51
CA GLU A 327 29.28 -1.92 12.41
C GLU A 327 27.79 -1.95 12.80
N TRP A 328 27.45 -1.36 13.95
CA TRP A 328 26.09 -1.28 14.50
C TRP A 328 25.06 -0.71 13.52
N TRP A 329 25.49 0.13 12.59
CA TRP A 329 24.67 0.75 11.56
C TRP A 329 24.02 -0.29 10.63
N ARG A 330 24.53 -1.52 10.58
CA ARG A 330 23.93 -2.66 9.87
C ARG A 330 22.55 -3.02 10.41
N LEU A 331 22.27 -2.79 11.69
CA LEU A 331 20.94 -2.97 12.30
C LEU A 331 19.89 -1.99 11.74
N VAL A 332 20.33 -0.91 11.10
CA VAL A 332 19.48 0.12 10.50
C VAL A 332 19.45 -0.05 8.98
N SER A 333 20.61 -0.19 8.34
CA SER A 333 20.69 -0.31 6.88
C SER A 333 20.04 -1.59 6.35
N CYS A 334 20.11 -2.71 7.09
CA CYS A 334 19.52 -3.98 6.65
C CYS A 334 18.01 -3.89 6.40
N VAL A 335 17.31 -2.95 7.05
CA VAL A 335 15.86 -2.71 6.87
C VAL A 335 15.54 -2.16 5.46
N PHE A 336 16.52 -1.53 4.79
CA PHE A 336 16.34 -0.91 3.48
C PHE A 336 16.90 -1.75 2.32
N VAL A 337 17.84 -2.64 2.60
CA VAL A 337 18.46 -3.54 1.63
C VAL A 337 17.57 -4.76 1.39
N HIS A 338 17.51 -5.29 0.16
CA HIS A 338 16.64 -6.41 -0.19
C HIS A 338 17.38 -7.46 -1.04
N VAL A 339 17.17 -8.72 -0.71
CA VAL A 339 17.70 -9.89 -1.44
C VAL A 339 16.91 -10.09 -2.74
N GLY A 340 17.50 -9.72 -3.87
CA GLY A 340 16.86 -9.85 -5.18
C GLY A 340 15.56 -9.04 -5.37
N VAL A 341 14.98 -9.15 -6.58
CA VAL A 341 13.84 -8.32 -7.01
C VAL A 341 12.51 -8.82 -6.42
N VAL A 342 12.34 -10.14 -6.29
CA VAL A 342 11.09 -10.74 -5.78
C VAL A 342 10.86 -10.33 -4.32
N HIS A 343 11.89 -10.40 -3.48
CA HIS A 343 11.78 -9.99 -2.08
C HIS A 343 11.44 -8.49 -1.95
N LEU A 344 12.07 -7.63 -2.77
CA LEU A 344 11.73 -6.20 -2.84
C LEU A 344 10.28 -5.97 -3.25
N ALA A 345 9.79 -6.71 -4.26
CA ALA A 345 8.42 -6.58 -4.74
C ALA A 345 7.40 -6.95 -3.65
N VAL A 346 7.61 -8.08 -2.96
CA VAL A 346 6.75 -8.52 -1.86
C VAL A 346 6.72 -7.49 -0.72
N ASN A 347 7.88 -6.97 -0.30
CA ASN A 347 7.94 -5.93 0.74
C ASN A 347 7.32 -4.62 0.27
N SER A 348 7.52 -4.21 -0.98
CA SER A 348 6.93 -2.99 -1.54
C SER A 348 5.41 -3.07 -1.61
N ILE A 349 4.86 -4.23 -1.98
CA ILE A 349 3.42 -4.51 -1.99
C ILE A 349 2.88 -4.52 -0.55
N GLY A 350 3.54 -5.24 0.36
CA GLY A 350 3.19 -5.27 1.78
C GLY A 350 3.17 -3.88 2.40
N MET A 351 4.23 -3.09 2.17
CA MET A 351 4.34 -1.70 2.59
C MET A 351 3.22 -0.84 2.01
N PHE A 352 2.89 -1.01 0.72
CA PHE A 352 1.84 -0.22 0.09
C PHE A 352 0.47 -0.46 0.73
N PHE A 353 0.09 -1.72 0.98
CA PHE A 353 -1.21 -2.03 1.56
C PHE A 353 -1.26 -1.74 3.06
N LEU A 354 -0.29 -2.26 3.80
CA LEU A 354 -0.29 -2.16 5.25
C LEU A 354 0.14 -0.77 5.73
N GLY A 355 1.09 -0.15 5.04
CA GLY A 355 1.51 1.22 5.32
C GLY A 355 0.35 2.21 5.20
N ARG A 356 -0.51 2.05 4.17
CA ARG A 356 -1.73 2.88 4.01
C ARG A 356 -2.67 2.74 5.18
N VAL A 357 -2.99 1.49 5.55
CA VAL A 357 -3.84 1.22 6.72
C VAL A 357 -3.24 1.84 7.98
N THR A 358 -1.93 1.64 8.18
CA THR A 358 -1.21 2.18 9.34
C THR A 358 -1.25 3.71 9.33
N GLU A 359 -1.04 4.36 8.19
CA GLU A 359 -1.04 5.81 8.07
C GLU A 359 -2.44 6.44 8.17
N GLU A 360 -3.48 5.75 7.70
CA GLU A 360 -4.88 6.12 7.93
C GLU A 360 -5.23 6.05 9.43
N LEU A 361 -4.72 5.03 10.13
CA LEU A 361 -5.00 4.86 11.56
C LEU A 361 -4.15 5.78 12.45
N PHE A 362 -2.83 5.87 12.23
CA PHE A 362 -1.86 6.54 13.11
C PHE A 362 -1.41 7.93 12.62
N GLY A 363 -1.54 8.21 11.32
CA GLY A 363 -1.02 9.41 10.67
C GLY A 363 0.46 9.33 10.30
N THR A 364 0.87 10.17 9.34
CA THR A 364 2.17 10.14 8.66
C THR A 364 3.39 10.05 9.58
N ALA A 365 3.50 10.93 10.58
CA ALA A 365 4.68 10.97 11.46
C ALA A 365 4.83 9.69 12.30
N ARG A 366 3.72 9.14 12.78
CA ARG A 366 3.73 7.91 13.58
C ARG A 366 4.00 6.69 12.72
N THR A 367 3.57 6.67 11.46
CA THR A 367 3.93 5.61 10.52
C THR A 367 5.44 5.54 10.29
N PHE A 368 6.13 6.68 10.10
CA PHE A 368 7.59 6.68 10.02
C PHE A 368 8.26 6.14 11.30
N ALA A 369 7.77 6.59 12.46
CA ALA A 369 8.25 6.12 13.76
C ALA A 369 8.07 4.60 13.93
N LEU A 370 6.88 4.09 13.62
CA LEU A 370 6.55 2.66 13.71
C LEU A 370 7.42 1.84 12.74
N PHE A 371 7.58 2.29 11.49
CA PHE A 371 8.45 1.62 10.53
C PHE A 371 9.88 1.45 11.06
N GLY A 372 10.50 2.55 11.50
CA GLY A 372 11.89 2.50 11.96
C GLY A 372 12.06 1.75 13.28
N LEU A 373 11.22 1.99 14.29
CA LEU A 373 11.31 1.29 15.57
C LEU A 373 11.10 -0.22 15.43
N CYS A 374 10.08 -0.63 14.66
CA CYS A 374 9.80 -2.04 14.48
C CYS A 374 10.85 -2.73 13.60
N GLY A 375 11.37 -2.02 12.60
CA GLY A 375 12.48 -2.51 11.77
C GLY A 375 13.72 -2.78 12.60
N ILE A 376 14.13 -1.82 13.44
CA ILE A 376 15.28 -1.96 14.34
C ILE A 376 15.02 -3.06 15.38
N ALA A 377 13.83 -3.13 15.98
CA ALA A 377 13.49 -4.19 16.92
C ALA A 377 13.58 -5.59 16.28
N GLY A 378 13.10 -5.73 15.04
CA GLY A 378 13.25 -6.95 14.26
C GLY A 378 14.72 -7.29 13.97
N ALA A 379 15.51 -6.31 13.54
CA ALA A 379 16.95 -6.49 13.27
C ALA A 379 17.72 -6.89 14.53
N VAL A 380 17.44 -6.28 15.68
CA VAL A 380 18.06 -6.64 16.96
C VAL A 380 17.69 -8.06 17.37
N ALA A 381 16.43 -8.45 17.25
CA ALA A 381 16.02 -9.82 17.57
C ALA A 381 16.67 -10.85 16.63
N SER A 382 16.78 -10.53 15.34
CA SER A 382 17.49 -11.36 14.38
C SER A 382 18.96 -11.52 14.75
N TYR A 383 19.65 -10.41 15.03
CA TYR A 383 21.04 -10.41 15.46
C TYR A 383 21.24 -11.34 16.68
N LEU A 384 20.36 -11.26 17.67
CA LEU A 384 20.46 -12.04 18.91
C LEU A 384 20.06 -13.53 18.78
N ALA A 385 19.11 -13.87 17.89
CA ALA A 385 18.43 -15.16 17.98
C ALA A 385 18.23 -15.90 16.63
N SER A 386 18.41 -15.24 15.48
CA SER A 386 18.24 -15.91 14.18
C SER A 386 19.22 -17.07 13.98
N PRO A 387 18.86 -18.14 13.26
CA PRO A 387 19.86 -19.03 12.69
C PRO A 387 20.86 -18.24 11.83
N ALA A 388 22.07 -18.79 11.70
CA ALA A 388 23.16 -18.29 10.89
C ALA A 388 22.72 -17.84 9.48
N GLY A 389 23.01 -16.61 9.05
CA GLY A 389 22.79 -16.16 7.67
C GLY A 389 22.68 -14.64 7.47
N VAL A 390 23.09 -14.16 6.30
CA VAL A 390 22.97 -12.73 5.92
C VAL A 390 21.50 -12.30 5.89
N SER A 391 21.13 -11.32 6.72
CA SER A 391 19.74 -10.84 6.83
C SER A 391 19.57 -9.44 6.23
N ALA A 392 18.53 -9.26 5.41
CA ALA A 392 18.18 -7.99 4.78
C ALA A 392 16.69 -7.96 4.41
N GLY A 393 16.02 -6.84 4.66
CA GLY A 393 14.66 -6.59 4.20
C GLY A 393 13.82 -5.76 5.16
N ALA A 394 12.80 -5.08 4.63
CA ALA A 394 11.88 -4.27 5.42
C ALA A 394 10.81 -5.09 6.19
N SER A 395 10.83 -6.43 6.06
CA SER A 395 9.72 -7.28 6.49
C SER A 395 9.44 -7.21 7.99
N GLY A 396 10.48 -7.14 8.84
CA GLY A 396 10.30 -6.93 10.29
C GLY A 396 9.56 -5.62 10.62
N ALA A 397 9.87 -4.54 9.90
CA ALA A 397 9.14 -3.27 10.05
C ALA A 397 7.68 -3.39 9.60
N ILE A 398 7.42 -4.09 8.50
CA ILE A 398 6.06 -4.35 7.97
C ILE A 398 5.26 -5.18 8.97
N PHE A 399 5.83 -6.25 9.52
CA PHE A 399 5.19 -7.03 10.59
C PHE A 399 4.92 -6.18 11.84
N GLY A 400 5.79 -5.24 12.18
CA GLY A 400 5.48 -4.33 13.29
C GLY A 400 4.38 -3.32 13.00
N MET A 401 4.28 -2.81 11.77
CA MET A 401 3.09 -2.05 11.38
C MET A 401 1.81 -2.89 11.49
N LEU A 402 1.90 -4.20 11.20
CA LEU A 402 0.78 -5.13 11.36
C LEU A 402 0.36 -5.26 12.84
N GLY A 403 1.34 -5.40 13.73
CA GLY A 403 1.13 -5.41 15.18
C GLY A 403 0.49 -4.13 15.69
N ALA A 404 0.95 -2.98 15.19
CA ALA A 404 0.38 -1.66 15.53
C ALA A 404 -1.08 -1.54 15.07
N VAL A 405 -1.39 -2.00 13.86
CA VAL A 405 -2.77 -2.04 13.34
C VAL A 405 -3.63 -2.97 14.18
N PHE A 406 -3.14 -4.15 14.56
CA PHE A 406 -3.88 -5.08 15.41
C PHE A 406 -4.26 -4.46 16.74
N ILE A 407 -3.31 -3.86 17.45
CA ILE A 407 -3.60 -3.29 18.78
C ILE A 407 -4.55 -2.08 18.68
N GLU A 408 -4.40 -1.22 17.67
CA GLU A 408 -5.29 -0.06 17.47
C GLU A 408 -6.72 -0.49 17.15
N LEU A 409 -6.90 -1.44 16.23
CA LEU A 409 -8.23 -1.96 15.90
C LEU A 409 -8.88 -2.69 17.07
N THR A 410 -8.08 -3.34 17.93
CA THR A 410 -8.56 -4.14 19.06
C THR A 410 -8.97 -3.26 20.24
N TRP A 411 -8.11 -2.33 20.70
CA TRP A 411 -8.45 -1.45 21.81
C TRP A 411 -9.57 -0.48 21.47
N HIS A 412 -9.63 0.00 20.22
CA HIS A 412 -10.60 0.99 19.79
C HIS A 412 -11.72 0.38 18.92
N ARG A 413 -12.12 -0.86 19.22
CA ARG A 413 -13.12 -1.62 18.44
C ARG A 413 -14.44 -0.87 18.21
N ARG A 414 -14.90 -0.06 19.18
CA ARG A 414 -16.11 0.76 19.02
C ARG A 414 -15.94 1.82 17.92
N LYS A 415 -14.79 2.51 17.92
CA LYS A 415 -14.41 3.51 16.90
C LYS A 415 -14.26 2.86 15.52
N TYR A 416 -13.66 1.68 15.45
CA TYR A 416 -13.39 0.98 14.19
C TYR A 416 -14.41 -0.14 13.87
N ARG A 417 -15.65 -0.04 14.36
CA ARG A 417 -16.68 -1.08 14.21
C ARG A 417 -16.93 -1.47 12.74
N ALA A 418 -16.88 -0.50 11.82
CA ALA A 418 -17.08 -0.76 10.40
C ALA A 418 -15.97 -1.65 9.80
N ALA A 419 -14.71 -1.46 10.20
CA ALA A 419 -13.59 -2.29 9.77
C ALA A 419 -13.75 -3.74 10.27
N TRP A 420 -14.19 -3.90 11.52
CA TRP A 420 -14.51 -5.21 12.09
C TRP A 420 -15.64 -5.91 11.36
N LYS A 421 -16.74 -5.20 11.07
CA LYS A 421 -17.88 -5.76 10.33
C LYS A 421 -17.51 -6.20 8.91
N ARG A 422 -16.56 -5.51 8.27
CA ARG A 422 -16.01 -5.87 6.96
C ARG A 422 -14.98 -7.01 7.01
N GLY A 423 -14.78 -7.64 8.17
CA GLY A 423 -13.86 -8.77 8.33
C GLY A 423 -12.37 -8.39 8.29
N MET A 424 -12.03 -7.10 8.33
CA MET A 424 -10.64 -6.64 8.17
C MET A 424 -9.69 -7.27 9.20
N TRP A 425 -10.08 -7.31 10.48
CA TRP A 425 -9.24 -7.89 11.54
C TRP A 425 -8.99 -9.38 11.32
N GLY A 426 -10.03 -10.15 10.98
CA GLY A 426 -9.90 -11.58 10.67
C GLY A 426 -9.04 -11.82 9.43
N GLY A 427 -9.21 -11.00 8.38
CA GLY A 427 -8.35 -11.06 7.19
C GLY A 427 -6.88 -10.80 7.50
N LEU A 428 -6.58 -9.80 8.35
CA LEU A 428 -5.21 -9.53 8.79
C LEU A 428 -4.63 -10.72 9.58
N VAL A 429 -5.41 -11.37 10.45
CA VAL A 429 -4.96 -12.58 11.18
C VAL A 429 -4.61 -13.69 10.20
N VAL A 430 -5.48 -14.00 9.24
CA VAL A 430 -5.22 -15.06 8.24
C VAL A 430 -3.94 -14.77 7.46
N VAL A 431 -3.75 -13.53 6.99
CA VAL A 431 -2.54 -13.13 6.26
C VAL A 431 -1.30 -13.24 7.15
N THR A 432 -1.39 -12.83 8.42
CA THR A 432 -0.26 -12.92 9.38
C THR A 432 0.16 -14.38 9.58
N LEU A 433 -0.81 -15.26 9.84
CA LEU A 433 -0.56 -16.67 10.08
C LEU A 433 -0.02 -17.35 8.82
N ALA A 434 -0.54 -17.01 7.65
CA ALA A 434 -0.02 -17.52 6.38
C ALA A 434 1.44 -17.10 6.17
N GLN A 435 1.78 -15.82 6.38
CA GLN A 435 3.13 -15.32 6.17
C GLN A 435 4.16 -15.90 7.17
N LEU A 436 3.80 -15.99 8.46
CA LEU A 436 4.65 -16.67 9.45
C LEU A 436 4.75 -18.18 9.13
N GLY A 437 3.65 -18.80 8.71
CA GLY A 437 3.59 -20.20 8.28
C GLY A 437 4.57 -20.53 7.16
N VAL A 438 4.67 -19.65 6.15
CA VAL A 438 5.62 -19.82 5.02
C VAL A 438 7.06 -19.90 5.52
N GLY A 439 7.42 -19.18 6.59
CA GLY A 439 8.77 -19.23 7.13
C GLY A 439 9.17 -20.55 7.78
N PHE A 440 8.21 -21.38 8.21
CA PHE A 440 8.49 -22.75 8.64
C PHE A 440 8.78 -23.69 7.46
N LEU A 441 8.36 -23.32 6.24
CA LEU A 441 8.63 -24.08 5.01
C LEU A 441 9.92 -23.63 4.33
N TYR A 442 10.36 -22.39 4.56
CA TYR A 442 11.56 -21.81 3.95
C TYR A 442 12.49 -21.25 5.04
N PRO A 443 13.49 -22.02 5.50
CA PRO A 443 14.40 -21.62 6.58
C PRO A 443 15.19 -20.32 6.35
N MET A 444 15.31 -19.86 5.10
CA MET A 444 15.89 -18.55 4.76
C MET A 444 15.05 -17.36 5.25
N ILE A 445 13.81 -17.57 5.68
CA ILE A 445 12.94 -16.50 6.18
C ILE A 445 13.15 -16.29 7.67
N ASP A 446 13.64 -15.11 8.02
CA ASP A 446 13.95 -14.70 9.38
C ASP A 446 12.69 -14.55 10.27
N GLN A 447 12.33 -15.63 10.96
CA GLN A 447 11.17 -15.67 11.87
C GLN A 447 11.35 -14.80 13.11
N TRP A 448 12.58 -14.56 13.55
CA TRP A 448 12.85 -13.72 14.72
C TRP A 448 12.60 -12.26 14.41
N ALA A 449 13.03 -11.78 13.23
CA ALA A 449 12.73 -10.44 12.76
C ALA A 449 11.21 -10.21 12.63
N HIS A 450 10.46 -11.19 12.09
CA HIS A 450 9.01 -11.07 11.92
C HIS A 450 8.27 -11.08 13.25
N GLY A 451 8.59 -12.02 14.14
CA GLY A 451 7.96 -12.14 15.45
C GLY A 451 8.24 -10.94 16.35
N ALA A 452 9.49 -10.51 16.46
CA ALA A 452 9.87 -9.33 17.24
C ALA A 452 9.36 -8.04 16.62
N GLY A 453 9.35 -7.94 15.28
CA GLY A 453 8.70 -6.86 14.57
C GLY A 453 7.23 -6.75 14.98
N LEU A 454 6.46 -7.83 14.85
CA LEU A 454 5.04 -7.90 15.23
C LEU A 454 4.79 -7.52 16.68
N ALA A 455 5.55 -8.10 17.62
CA ALA A 455 5.44 -7.80 19.05
C ALA A 455 5.82 -6.33 19.36
N GLY A 456 6.91 -5.84 18.77
CA GLY A 456 7.31 -4.44 18.85
C GLY A 456 6.23 -3.51 18.30
N GLY A 457 5.57 -3.91 17.22
CA GLY A 457 4.40 -3.25 16.67
C GLY A 457 3.25 -3.09 17.64
N VAL A 458 2.90 -4.15 18.37
CA VAL A 458 1.88 -4.10 19.42
C VAL A 458 2.28 -3.11 20.51
N VAL A 459 3.53 -3.16 20.97
CA VAL A 459 4.04 -2.28 22.04
C VAL A 459 4.12 -0.82 21.58
N PHE A 460 4.78 -0.54 20.47
CA PHE A 460 4.94 0.83 19.97
C PHE A 460 3.64 1.41 19.43
N GLY A 461 2.78 0.58 18.82
CA GLY A 461 1.43 0.98 18.43
C GLY A 461 0.57 1.36 19.63
N ALA A 462 0.68 0.61 20.72
CA ALA A 462 0.05 0.96 21.99
C ALA A 462 0.52 2.31 22.53
N LEU A 463 1.83 2.55 22.54
CA LEU A 463 2.44 3.78 23.04
C LEU A 463 2.16 5.00 22.14
N LEU A 464 2.07 4.80 20.83
CA LEU A 464 1.87 5.85 19.84
C LEU A 464 0.41 6.03 19.43
N THR A 465 -0.54 5.33 20.05
CA THR A 465 -1.96 5.40 19.66
C THR A 465 -2.47 6.85 19.56
N PRO A 466 -3.14 7.23 18.45
CA PRO A 466 -3.74 8.56 18.30
C PRO A 466 -5.04 8.70 19.09
N SER A 467 -5.59 7.59 19.60
CA SER A 467 -6.84 7.52 20.33
C SER A 467 -6.67 7.74 21.84
N ALA A 468 -5.45 7.94 22.32
CA ALA A 468 -5.18 8.32 23.71
C ALA A 468 -5.54 9.78 24.00
N SER A 469 -5.91 10.09 25.25
CA SER A 469 -6.12 11.46 25.73
C SER A 469 -4.88 12.36 25.54
N TRP A 470 -3.69 11.76 25.51
CA TRP A 470 -2.38 12.42 25.35
C TRP A 470 -1.91 12.48 23.88
N SER A 471 -2.81 12.35 22.90
CA SER A 471 -2.47 12.21 21.48
C SER A 471 -1.58 13.33 20.91
N ARG A 472 -1.64 14.55 21.46
CA ARG A 472 -0.72 15.64 21.09
C ARG A 472 0.73 15.34 21.46
N ILE A 473 0.95 14.75 22.63
CA ILE A 473 2.29 14.33 23.09
C ILE A 473 2.79 13.18 22.22
N THR A 474 1.94 12.17 21.96
CA THR A 474 2.34 11.05 21.09
C THR A 474 2.63 11.48 19.65
N LEU A 475 1.98 12.55 19.17
CA LEU A 475 2.30 13.14 17.86
C LEU A 475 3.68 13.81 17.86
N LEU A 476 3.99 14.59 18.89
CA LEU A 476 5.30 15.24 19.03
C LEU A 476 6.41 14.21 19.20
N ALA A 477 6.18 13.17 20.01
CA ALA A 477 7.08 12.03 20.15
C ALA A 477 7.28 11.33 18.80
N GLY A 478 6.20 11.04 18.07
CA GLY A 478 6.26 10.45 16.74
C GLY A 478 7.05 11.29 15.73
N ARG A 479 6.89 12.62 15.75
CA ARG A 479 7.69 13.53 14.90
C ARG A 479 9.18 13.52 15.27
N THR A 480 9.46 13.63 16.57
CA THR A 480 10.85 13.63 17.07
C THR A 480 11.54 12.34 16.69
N LEU A 481 10.87 11.21 16.92
CA LEU A 481 11.36 9.89 16.59
C LEU A 481 11.53 9.69 15.08
N ALA A 482 10.60 10.17 14.25
CA ALA A 482 10.75 10.14 12.79
C ALA A 482 11.99 10.92 12.32
N VAL A 483 12.27 12.08 12.93
CA VAL A 483 13.48 12.88 12.64
C VAL A 483 14.75 12.14 13.09
N LEU A 484 14.75 11.56 14.29
CA LEU A 484 15.88 10.78 14.80
C LEU A 484 16.15 9.56 13.92
N LEU A 485 15.12 8.83 13.51
CA LEU A 485 15.24 7.70 12.60
C LEU A 485 15.75 8.12 11.23
N ALA A 486 15.29 9.25 10.68
CA ALA A 486 15.81 9.77 9.43
C ALA A 486 17.31 10.12 9.55
N ALA A 487 17.73 10.79 10.63
CA ALA A 487 19.14 11.08 10.88
C ALA A 487 19.97 9.79 11.04
N LEU A 488 19.42 8.78 11.72
CA LEU A 488 20.06 7.48 11.90
C LEU A 488 20.22 6.73 10.57
N SER A 489 19.19 6.71 9.72
CA SER A 489 19.24 6.11 8.39
C SER A 489 20.21 6.83 7.46
N ILE A 490 20.29 8.16 7.53
CA ILE A 490 21.27 8.94 6.77
C ILE A 490 22.69 8.59 7.24
N THR A 491 22.90 8.52 8.57
CA THR A 491 24.19 8.14 9.14
C THR A 491 24.60 6.73 8.68
N ALA A 492 23.67 5.77 8.74
CA ALA A 492 23.90 4.42 8.25
C ALA A 492 24.24 4.40 6.75
N ALA A 493 23.53 5.18 5.92
CA ALA A 493 23.82 5.27 4.49
C ALA A 493 25.20 5.87 4.20
N VAL A 494 25.63 6.88 4.95
CA VAL A 494 26.99 7.44 4.85
C VAL A 494 28.02 6.39 5.25
N LEU A 495 27.80 5.65 6.34
CA LEU A 495 28.70 4.62 6.81
C LEU A 495 28.83 3.47 5.80
N VAL A 496 27.71 3.00 5.22
CA VAL A 496 27.68 2.03 4.10
C VAL A 496 28.51 2.54 2.92
N ALA A 497 28.35 3.80 2.51
CA ALA A 497 29.07 4.36 1.38
C ALA A 497 30.57 4.56 1.65
N SER A 498 30.95 4.78 2.92
CA SER A 498 32.32 5.06 3.34
C SER A 498 33.15 3.81 3.66
N ARG A 499 32.51 2.64 3.85
CA ARG A 499 33.16 1.40 4.26
C ARG A 499 33.33 0.46 3.08
N SER A 500 34.58 0.06 2.83
CA SER A 500 34.87 -1.01 1.88
C SER A 500 34.56 -2.37 2.50
N LEU A 501 34.32 -3.39 1.67
CA LEU A 501 34.13 -4.74 2.21
C LEU A 501 35.43 -5.26 2.86
N SER A 502 36.60 -4.89 2.33
CA SER A 502 37.90 -5.20 2.95
C SER A 502 37.99 -4.65 4.37
N ASP A 503 37.60 -3.38 4.56
CA ASP A 503 37.61 -2.75 5.89
C ASP A 503 36.74 -3.53 6.88
N SER A 504 35.56 -3.99 6.44
CA SER A 504 34.66 -4.75 7.32
C SER A 504 35.27 -6.09 7.75
N PHE A 505 36.00 -6.77 6.85
CA PHE A 505 36.71 -8.02 7.20
C PHE A 505 37.96 -7.78 8.06
N GLU A 506 38.70 -6.70 7.82
CA GLU A 506 39.90 -6.34 8.59
C GLU A 506 39.58 -5.91 10.02
N ASN A 507 38.40 -5.34 10.26
CA ASN A 507 37.96 -4.91 11.59
C ASN A 507 37.35 -6.04 12.45
N LEU A 508 37.24 -7.27 11.92
CA LEU A 508 36.74 -8.39 12.71
C LEU A 508 37.69 -8.68 13.88
N GLU A 509 37.14 -8.91 15.07
CA GLU A 509 37.93 -9.32 16.23
C GLU A 509 38.52 -10.70 15.97
N THR A 510 39.85 -10.80 15.82
CA THR A 510 40.55 -12.06 15.58
C THR A 510 41.14 -12.64 16.84
N LYS A 511 41.11 -13.98 16.94
CA LYS A 511 41.77 -14.76 18.00
C LYS A 511 42.55 -15.89 17.37
N ARG A 512 43.54 -16.39 18.12
CA ARG A 512 44.29 -17.58 17.74
C ARG A 512 43.52 -18.81 18.18
N HIS A 513 43.22 -19.67 17.23
CA HIS A 513 42.46 -20.91 17.40
C HIS A 513 43.32 -22.11 17.04
N VAL A 514 43.03 -23.26 17.63
CA VAL A 514 43.61 -24.54 17.23
C VAL A 514 42.50 -25.39 16.64
N VAL A 515 42.56 -25.62 15.33
CA VAL A 515 41.56 -26.38 14.56
C VAL A 515 42.28 -27.50 13.84
N SER A 516 41.81 -28.73 14.00
CA SER A 516 42.47 -29.92 13.42
C SER A 516 43.98 -30.00 13.69
N GLY A 517 44.42 -29.53 14.87
CA GLY A 517 45.83 -29.50 15.25
C GLY A 517 46.68 -28.46 14.50
N VAL A 518 46.06 -27.45 13.88
CA VAL A 518 46.69 -26.29 13.25
C VAL A 518 46.32 -25.05 14.04
N ALA A 519 47.32 -24.29 14.48
CA ALA A 519 47.13 -22.98 15.08
C ALA A 519 46.94 -21.93 13.99
N ILE A 520 45.81 -21.23 14.00
CA ILE A 520 45.40 -20.25 12.97
C ILE A 520 44.79 -19.02 13.61
N THR A 521 45.03 -17.83 13.04
CA THR A 521 44.39 -16.58 13.48
C THR A 521 43.18 -16.31 12.60
N ALA A 522 41.99 -16.26 13.20
CA ALA A 522 40.71 -16.07 12.51
C ALA A 522 39.74 -15.30 13.41
N PRO A 523 38.61 -14.80 12.87
CA PRO A 523 37.59 -14.14 13.68
C PRO A 523 37.12 -15.03 14.84
N ALA A 524 36.93 -14.43 16.01
CA ALA A 524 36.70 -15.14 17.27
C ALA A 524 35.48 -16.08 17.26
N ASN A 525 34.48 -15.75 16.45
CA ASN A 525 33.21 -16.47 16.30
C ASN A 525 33.21 -17.48 15.15
N TYR A 526 34.33 -17.70 14.46
CA TYR A 526 34.38 -18.60 13.30
C TYR A 526 34.66 -20.06 13.67
N VAL A 527 34.86 -20.43 14.93
CA VAL A 527 35.40 -21.76 15.27
C VAL A 527 34.34 -22.87 15.22
N THR A 528 34.66 -23.96 14.52
CA THR A 528 33.91 -25.22 14.56
C THR A 528 34.85 -26.39 14.89
N GLU A 529 34.31 -27.60 15.10
CA GLU A 529 35.13 -28.79 15.41
C GLU A 529 36.10 -29.17 14.27
N THR A 530 35.71 -28.94 13.01
CA THR A 530 36.43 -29.44 11.81
C THR A 530 36.99 -28.33 10.92
N GLY A 531 36.74 -27.06 11.23
CA GLY A 531 37.11 -25.93 10.38
C GLY A 531 36.82 -24.57 11.02
N LEU A 532 36.81 -23.55 10.17
CA LEU A 532 36.32 -22.21 10.51
C LEU A 532 35.07 -21.93 9.66
N ASP A 533 33.96 -21.55 10.27
CA ASP A 533 32.71 -21.17 9.59
C ASP A 533 32.22 -19.82 10.12
N ASP A 534 32.05 -18.86 9.22
CA ASP A 534 31.36 -17.61 9.52
C ASP A 534 29.93 -17.90 9.98
N PRO A 535 29.46 -17.32 11.11
CA PRO A 535 28.10 -17.50 11.58
C PRO A 535 27.02 -17.04 10.61
N ASP A 536 27.34 -16.40 9.49
CA ASP A 536 26.39 -16.04 8.44
C ASP A 536 26.67 -16.77 7.11
N SER A 537 27.53 -17.79 7.16
CA SER A 537 27.97 -18.67 6.07
C SER A 537 28.55 -17.92 4.86
N VAL A 538 29.13 -16.74 5.09
CA VAL A 538 29.83 -15.98 4.04
C VAL A 538 31.21 -16.57 3.77
N VAL A 539 31.91 -17.05 4.80
CA VAL A 539 33.25 -17.63 4.70
C VAL A 539 33.29 -18.99 5.38
N LEU A 540 33.73 -20.00 4.64
CA LEU A 540 33.88 -21.37 5.11
C LEU A 540 35.30 -21.84 4.85
N VAL A 541 35.94 -22.41 5.86
CA VAL A 541 37.33 -22.85 5.78
C VAL A 541 37.48 -24.24 6.39
N THR A 542 37.82 -25.23 5.57
CA THR A 542 38.19 -26.57 6.06
C THR A 542 39.70 -26.60 6.26
N VAL A 543 40.15 -27.04 7.44
CA VAL A 543 41.58 -27.12 7.80
C VAL A 543 41.98 -28.58 7.93
N ILE A 544 43.01 -28.98 7.16
CA ILE A 544 43.50 -30.35 7.08
C ILE A 544 44.98 -30.37 7.48
N ARG A 545 45.33 -31.27 8.40
CA ARG A 545 46.71 -31.54 8.81
C ARG A 545 47.02 -33.01 8.62
N GLU A 546 48.04 -33.32 7.82
CA GLU A 546 48.44 -34.69 7.52
C GLU A 546 49.97 -34.82 7.45
N PRO A 547 50.52 -36.04 7.60
CA PRO A 547 51.91 -36.31 7.27
C PRO A 547 52.20 -35.95 5.79
N LEU A 548 53.34 -35.30 5.54
CA LEU A 548 53.79 -35.01 4.18
C LEU A 548 54.34 -36.29 3.57
N VAL A 549 53.60 -36.87 2.61
CA VAL A 549 54.05 -38.01 1.80
C VAL A 549 54.50 -37.50 0.43
N ALA A 550 53.61 -36.81 -0.26
CA ALA A 550 53.87 -36.14 -1.53
C ALA A 550 52.84 -35.03 -1.74
N MET A 551 53.32 -33.80 -1.91
CA MET A 551 52.45 -32.62 -1.91
C MET A 551 51.44 -32.62 -3.07
N VAL A 552 51.88 -32.94 -4.29
CA VAL A 552 51.01 -32.90 -5.49
C VAL A 552 49.83 -33.90 -5.43
N PRO A 553 50.03 -35.19 -5.07
CA PRO A 553 48.91 -36.12 -4.89
C PRO A 553 47.95 -35.71 -3.77
N GLN A 554 48.47 -35.24 -2.63
CA GLN A 554 47.65 -34.80 -1.49
C GLN A 554 46.84 -33.54 -1.84
N MET A 555 47.42 -32.59 -2.56
CA MET A 555 46.73 -31.43 -3.11
C MET A 555 45.62 -31.82 -4.10
N THR A 556 45.87 -32.79 -4.98
CA THR A 556 44.84 -33.31 -5.91
C THR A 556 43.65 -33.91 -5.16
N GLN A 557 43.89 -34.62 -4.05
CA GLN A 557 42.83 -35.16 -3.20
C GLN A 557 42.04 -34.05 -2.49
N ALA A 558 42.71 -33.01 -2.00
CA ALA A 558 42.05 -31.85 -1.41
C ALA A 558 41.17 -31.11 -2.42
N ILE A 559 41.59 -31.00 -3.69
CA ILE A 559 40.76 -30.46 -4.78
C ILE A 559 39.52 -31.32 -5.01
N ALA A 560 39.68 -32.65 -5.07
CA ALA A 560 38.53 -33.55 -5.22
C ALA A 560 37.54 -33.45 -4.04
N LEU A 561 38.04 -33.28 -2.81
CA LEU A 561 37.23 -33.01 -1.64
C LEU A 561 36.50 -31.67 -1.75
N ALA A 562 37.17 -30.61 -2.18
CA ALA A 562 36.56 -29.28 -2.34
C ALA A 562 35.43 -29.30 -3.38
N VAL A 563 35.63 -29.98 -4.51
CA VAL A 563 34.60 -30.20 -5.53
C VAL A 563 33.42 -30.98 -4.94
N LYS A 564 33.69 -32.01 -4.15
CA LYS A 564 32.64 -32.78 -3.47
C LYS A 564 31.84 -31.90 -2.50
N ILE A 565 32.51 -31.10 -1.67
CA ILE A 565 31.85 -30.17 -0.75
C ILE A 565 30.97 -29.18 -1.51
N GLY A 566 31.44 -28.65 -2.64
CA GLY A 566 30.64 -27.78 -3.52
C GLY A 566 29.38 -28.47 -4.04
N LYS A 567 29.49 -29.72 -4.52
CA LYS A 567 28.35 -30.52 -4.98
C LYS A 567 27.35 -30.84 -3.86
N ASP A 568 27.85 -31.20 -2.68
CA ASP A 568 27.02 -31.47 -1.50
C ASP A 568 26.26 -30.20 -1.04
N ARG A 569 26.78 -29.02 -1.39
CA ARG A 569 26.13 -27.70 -1.20
C ARG A 569 25.25 -27.26 -2.38
N GLY A 570 25.10 -28.08 -3.41
CA GLY A 570 24.20 -27.84 -4.54
C GLY A 570 24.81 -27.07 -5.71
N PHE A 571 26.14 -26.98 -5.83
CA PHE A 571 26.76 -26.34 -7.00
C PHE A 571 26.52 -27.15 -8.28
N ASP A 572 26.10 -26.48 -9.34
CA ASP A 572 25.80 -27.04 -10.67
C ASP A 572 27.06 -27.61 -11.35
N ASP A 573 28.16 -26.84 -11.30
CA ASP A 573 29.48 -27.21 -11.80
C ASP A 573 30.57 -26.55 -10.96
N VAL A 574 31.75 -27.19 -10.87
CA VAL A 574 32.94 -26.65 -10.20
C VAL A 574 34.12 -26.73 -11.16
N THR A 575 34.54 -25.57 -11.68
CA THR A 575 35.60 -25.46 -12.69
C THR A 575 36.83 -24.77 -12.10
N THR A 576 38.01 -25.01 -12.68
CA THR A 576 39.21 -24.25 -12.30
C THR A 576 39.07 -22.79 -12.75
N ALA A 577 39.42 -21.85 -11.88
CA ALA A 577 39.38 -20.43 -12.20
C ALA A 577 40.54 -20.06 -13.14
N ASP A 578 40.26 -19.29 -14.17
CA ASP A 578 41.28 -18.77 -15.10
C ASP A 578 42.12 -17.65 -14.47
N ASP A 579 41.59 -17.00 -13.43
CA ASP A 579 42.24 -15.93 -12.69
C ASP A 579 42.51 -16.33 -11.24
N ARG A 580 43.61 -15.82 -10.67
CA ARG A 580 43.90 -15.91 -9.23
C ARG A 580 43.56 -14.59 -8.56
N VAL A 581 42.65 -14.65 -7.61
CA VAL A 581 42.14 -13.47 -6.89
C VAL A 581 42.73 -13.36 -5.48
N ILE A 582 42.96 -14.49 -4.81
CA ILE A 582 43.51 -14.53 -3.46
C ILE A 582 45.02 -14.79 -3.57
N PRO A 583 45.87 -13.80 -3.21
CA PRO A 583 47.32 -14.01 -3.17
C PRO A 583 47.69 -15.11 -2.17
N LEU A 584 48.63 -15.97 -2.56
CA LEU A 584 49.18 -16.98 -1.66
C LEU A 584 50.38 -16.42 -0.88
N PRO A 585 50.47 -16.65 0.44
CA PRO A 585 51.65 -16.29 1.21
C PRO A 585 52.88 -17.11 0.81
N ASP A 586 54.08 -16.65 1.19
CA ASP A 586 55.33 -17.33 0.84
C ASP A 586 55.35 -18.81 1.28
N GLY A 587 55.69 -19.68 0.32
CA GLY A 587 55.77 -21.12 0.50
C GLY A 587 54.42 -21.84 0.50
N TRP A 588 53.31 -21.16 0.25
CA TRP A 588 52.02 -21.78 -0.04
C TRP A 588 51.85 -22.03 -1.54
N GLU A 589 51.31 -23.20 -1.89
CA GLU A 589 50.92 -23.56 -3.25
C GLU A 589 49.42 -23.88 -3.29
N GLY A 590 48.74 -23.61 -4.39
CA GLY A 590 47.30 -23.85 -4.45
C GLY A 590 46.63 -23.46 -5.76
N THR A 591 45.36 -23.83 -5.90
CA THR A 591 44.51 -23.54 -7.05
C THR A 591 43.18 -22.93 -6.61
N GLU A 592 42.62 -22.06 -7.46
CA GLU A 592 41.29 -21.50 -7.26
C GLU A 592 40.31 -22.14 -8.23
N HIS A 593 39.10 -22.38 -7.75
CA HIS A 593 38.00 -22.96 -8.50
C HIS A 593 36.77 -22.06 -8.35
N LEU A 594 35.89 -22.10 -9.34
CA LEU A 594 34.61 -21.40 -9.36
C LEU A 594 33.48 -22.42 -9.29
N GLY A 595 32.55 -22.17 -8.36
CA GLY A 595 31.30 -22.90 -8.26
C GLY A 595 30.12 -21.94 -8.37
N SER A 596 28.97 -22.46 -8.80
CA SER A 596 27.73 -21.69 -8.80
C SER A 596 26.52 -22.57 -8.59
N PHE A 597 25.48 -22.01 -7.99
CA PHE A 597 24.16 -22.62 -7.92
C PHE A 597 23.08 -21.56 -8.16
N GLU A 598 21.89 -22.01 -8.56
CA GLU A 598 20.70 -21.17 -8.67
C GLU A 598 19.86 -21.33 -7.40
N ASP A 599 19.57 -20.23 -6.72
CA ASP A 599 18.70 -20.26 -5.55
C ASP A 599 17.22 -20.51 -5.95
N PRO A 600 16.34 -20.87 -5.00
CA PRO A 600 14.92 -21.10 -5.30
C PRO A 600 14.17 -19.88 -5.88
N MET A 601 14.78 -18.70 -5.88
CA MET A 601 14.24 -17.47 -6.47
C MET A 601 14.78 -17.20 -7.87
N GLY A 602 15.55 -18.13 -8.44
CA GLY A 602 16.11 -18.06 -9.79
C GLY A 602 17.35 -17.17 -9.89
N THR A 603 18.01 -16.87 -8.77
CA THR A 603 19.23 -16.06 -8.78
C THR A 603 20.46 -16.96 -8.72
N ARG A 604 21.31 -16.85 -9.75
CA ARG A 604 22.58 -17.57 -9.77
C ARG A 604 23.60 -16.86 -8.87
N GLN A 605 24.15 -17.60 -7.92
CA GLN A 605 25.19 -17.15 -7.00
C GLN A 605 26.53 -17.79 -7.38
N HIS A 606 27.61 -17.02 -7.30
CA HIS A 606 28.96 -17.45 -7.65
C HIS A 606 29.84 -17.50 -6.42
N TYR A 607 30.54 -18.62 -6.24
CA TYR A 607 31.45 -18.88 -5.14
C TYR A 607 32.83 -19.20 -5.68
N ARG A 608 33.84 -18.74 -4.96
CA ARG A 608 35.24 -19.08 -5.18
C ARG A 608 35.68 -20.07 -4.11
N ILE A 609 36.39 -21.10 -4.56
CA ILE A 609 36.93 -22.18 -3.76
C ILE A 609 38.46 -22.16 -3.93
N LEU A 610 39.18 -21.73 -2.90
CA LEU A 610 40.64 -21.81 -2.87
C LEU A 610 41.07 -23.09 -2.17
N VAL A 611 41.91 -23.89 -2.81
CA VAL A 611 42.60 -25.04 -2.19
C VAL A 611 44.08 -24.71 -2.14
N ALA A 612 44.62 -24.53 -0.94
CA ALA A 612 46.01 -24.14 -0.74
C ALA A 612 46.68 -25.02 0.31
N GLY A 613 47.98 -25.29 0.16
CA GLY A 613 48.76 -26.07 1.11
C GLY A 613 50.20 -25.61 1.24
N LYS A 614 50.80 -25.92 2.40
CA LYS A 614 52.19 -25.63 2.72
C LYS A 614 52.82 -26.74 3.55
N ALA A 615 54.04 -27.12 3.19
CA ALA A 615 54.86 -28.06 3.94
C ALA A 615 55.55 -27.38 5.13
N PHE A 616 55.45 -28.01 6.30
CA PHE A 616 56.13 -27.66 7.55
C PHE A 616 56.94 -28.87 8.03
N GLY A 617 58.14 -29.05 7.47
CA GLY A 617 58.95 -30.25 7.72
C GLY A 617 58.21 -31.52 7.31
N PRO A 618 57.94 -32.49 8.22
CA PRO A 618 57.23 -33.73 7.90
C PRO A 618 55.70 -33.58 7.87
N THR A 619 55.16 -32.37 8.08
CA THR A 619 53.71 -32.12 8.15
C THR A 619 53.27 -31.28 6.95
N LEU A 620 52.17 -31.64 6.31
CA LEU A 620 51.46 -30.85 5.32
C LEU A 620 50.23 -30.21 5.99
N VAL A 621 50.09 -28.89 5.85
CA VAL A 621 48.87 -28.16 6.21
C VAL A 621 48.17 -27.78 4.91
N MET A 622 46.88 -28.08 4.79
CA MET A 622 46.03 -27.68 3.67
C MET A 622 44.79 -26.95 4.18
N MET A 623 44.32 -25.99 3.39
CA MET A 623 43.14 -25.21 3.66
C MET A 623 42.27 -25.15 2.41
N ILE A 624 40.97 -25.42 2.59
CA ILE A 624 39.94 -25.24 1.57
C ILE A 624 39.07 -24.06 2.01
N VAL A 625 39.20 -22.92 1.33
CA VAL A 625 38.41 -21.71 1.60
C VAL A 625 37.30 -21.61 0.57
N MET A 626 36.04 -21.52 1.01
CA MET A 626 34.87 -21.27 0.17
C MET A 626 34.21 -19.97 0.59
N THR A 627 33.97 -19.08 -0.37
CA THR A 627 33.39 -17.75 -0.14
C THR A 627 32.71 -17.25 -1.41
N PRO A 628 31.72 -16.34 -1.37
CA PRO A 628 31.23 -15.68 -2.58
C PRO A 628 32.39 -15.06 -3.38
N ASP A 629 32.35 -15.17 -4.72
CA ASP A 629 33.43 -14.67 -5.59
C ASP A 629 33.63 -13.15 -5.43
N SER A 630 32.53 -12.42 -5.25
CA SER A 630 32.54 -10.98 -4.95
C SER A 630 33.25 -10.63 -3.64
N VAL A 631 33.13 -11.47 -2.61
CA VAL A 631 33.84 -11.31 -1.32
C VAL A 631 35.33 -11.58 -1.51
N ALA A 632 35.69 -12.67 -2.19
CA ALA A 632 37.09 -13.00 -2.48
C ALA A 632 37.81 -11.86 -3.22
N ARG A 633 37.14 -11.25 -4.20
CA ARG A 633 37.68 -10.13 -4.97
C ARG A 633 37.79 -8.83 -4.17
N ALA A 634 36.85 -8.59 -3.26
CA ALA A 634 36.79 -7.34 -2.52
C ALA A 634 37.65 -7.33 -1.24
N ALA A 635 37.94 -8.50 -0.66
CA ALA A 635 38.75 -8.64 0.55
C ALA A 635 39.81 -9.78 0.45
N PRO A 636 40.62 -9.85 -0.62
CA PRO A 636 41.54 -10.98 -0.83
C PRO A 636 42.60 -11.09 0.28
N GLN A 637 43.04 -9.95 0.80
CA GLN A 637 44.09 -9.89 1.83
C GLN A 637 43.67 -10.54 3.15
N PHE A 638 42.38 -10.51 3.48
CA PHE A 638 41.84 -11.20 4.65
C PHE A 638 42.15 -12.71 4.61
N PHE A 639 41.89 -13.35 3.45
CA PHE A 639 42.17 -14.77 3.24
C PHE A 639 43.67 -15.07 3.20
N THR A 640 44.46 -14.21 2.55
CA THR A 640 45.93 -14.32 2.54
C THR A 640 46.52 -14.26 3.95
N ASN A 641 46.06 -13.32 4.79
CA ASN A 641 46.52 -13.19 6.17
C ASN A 641 46.13 -14.41 7.01
N MET A 642 44.93 -14.95 6.81
CA MET A 642 44.46 -16.16 7.48
C MET A 642 45.37 -17.36 7.15
N LEU A 643 45.66 -17.59 5.87
CA LEU A 643 46.61 -18.62 5.41
C LEU A 643 48.00 -18.40 6.00
N ALA A 644 48.51 -17.16 5.98
CA ALA A 644 49.85 -16.84 6.50
C ALA A 644 49.99 -17.15 8.00
N SER A 645 48.90 -17.06 8.75
CA SER A 645 48.88 -17.34 10.19
C SER A 645 48.81 -18.83 10.55
N ALA A 646 48.46 -19.70 9.59
CA ALA A 646 48.24 -21.11 9.84
C ALA A 646 49.57 -21.88 9.96
N VAL A 647 49.81 -22.48 11.13
CA VAL A 647 50.99 -23.27 11.45
C VAL A 647 50.60 -24.54 12.23
N PRO A 648 51.32 -25.67 12.10
CA PRO A 648 51.05 -26.84 12.93
C PRO A 648 51.10 -26.47 14.42
N ALA A 649 50.09 -26.84 15.19
CA ALA A 649 50.13 -26.69 16.63
C ALA A 649 51.14 -27.68 17.22
N SER A 650 51.97 -27.18 18.14
CA SER A 650 53.00 -27.93 18.87
C SER A 650 52.41 -28.99 19.78
#